data_AF-A0A7D7UGB9-F1
#
_entry.id   AF-A0A7D7UGB9-F1
#
_cell.length_a   1.000
_cell.length_b   1.000
_cell.length_c   1.000
_cell.angle_alpha   90.00
_cell.angle_beta   90.00
_cell.angle_gamma   90.00
#
_symmetry.space_group_name_H-M   'P 1'
#
loop_
_entity.id
_entity.type
_entity.pdbx_description
1 polymer ?
#
loop_
_entity_poly.entity_id
_entity_poly.type
_entity_poly.pdbx_seq_one_letter_code
_entity_poly.pdbx_strand_id
1 'polypeptide(L)'
;MKKNKITKIIGLLGVGSLVSLSISSCTAIEQVVTQGSTRPNDAQPNENKQPTKPVENQQPSKSVENQQPSQPVDNSNNNSNNIENNNVSENNNRTTSNANTGNTGSLSLQSARAELNTLIDSQNDTLKAYDDYAKIKKDLENAYASASEVSNNGDASQEAVSNAVSALQTAINTANSTKDDFNRDNAELVTTFNSLKLLLDNKRTTLALFTNDNYATINNHLKSLYDNAQSVIDKSLSPLEGDKPSTETLKSLNDNLTTASSDETINTQKQKADELRSGFSKFTLNNENLAGVDEQHNNPQPWNYSFIGYSVDLGGTTGGAEARSATDINFSFGRRKLWSNATTVAPDSMEATDVSWIYGLFGPNAKYSLTFDYYGPTNAYLYFPYKLVKQADADKIALQYKLNDGQPTQVSFSSSDQSDNPQANPTPSVNKINVAKLALTGLANGSNKVEFSLPTEQDKVAPMIGNMYLTSNIENTDKVYNSIFGNEPTTDNPNEINVDLVKGYGLAADYSTYLAPYTTRSTNVSGSTAVRRFLLDYVGNTNTRNSGTSNGMSSITTPTNTNDNRTFIFYVNAPQAGDYSIKGTYYTAETRGLNFALDGSTEESKTLKINNLLSTPSWNSLSKKFDTNSDNQGSDDARQSRNTGLTFSRKTLHLDKGLNKIVITGNSTITNKNTPILGELIFTLIPPATTETTPADAPANAASTQPMQPVAESTS
;
A
#
# COMPACT_ATOMS: atom_id res chain seq x y z
N MET A 1 29.73 -23.88 -29.75
CA MET A 1 31.02 -23.58 -29.08
C MET A 1 30.87 -22.18 -28.48
N LYS A 2 30.96 -21.89 -27.17
CA LYS A 2 31.81 -22.38 -26.08
C LYS A 2 30.98 -22.51 -24.79
N LYS A 3 31.26 -23.55 -24.00
CA LYS A 3 30.79 -23.75 -22.62
C LYS A 3 31.63 -22.87 -21.69
N ASN A 4 31.04 -22.24 -20.67
CA ASN A 4 31.78 -21.83 -19.47
C ASN A 4 30.96 -22.19 -18.23
N LYS A 5 31.55 -23.08 -17.42
CA LYS A 5 31.12 -23.47 -16.08
C LYS A 5 31.54 -22.37 -15.11
N ILE A 6 30.66 -21.98 -14.18
CA ILE A 6 31.03 -21.16 -13.02
C ILE A 6 30.99 -22.05 -11.79
N THR A 7 32.18 -22.22 -11.22
CA THR A 7 32.49 -22.97 -9.99
C THR A 7 32.12 -22.13 -8.78
N LYS A 8 31.37 -22.70 -7.83
CA LYS A 8 31.13 -22.11 -6.50
C LYS A 8 32.41 -22.18 -5.67
N ILE A 9 32.90 -21.04 -5.21
CA ILE A 9 33.90 -20.92 -4.15
C ILE A 9 33.12 -20.55 -2.88
N ILE A 10 33.02 -21.47 -1.93
CA ILE A 10 32.58 -21.18 -0.56
C ILE A 10 33.88 -20.90 0.22
N GLY A 11 34.14 -19.61 0.43
CA GLY A 11 35.21 -19.12 1.28
C GLY A 11 34.72 -19.02 2.72
N LEU A 12 35.27 -19.88 3.56
CA LEU A 12 35.22 -19.86 5.02
C LEU A 12 36.18 -18.77 5.53
N LEU A 13 35.71 -17.81 6.32
CA LEU A 13 36.46 -16.91 7.23
C LEU A 13 35.41 -15.98 7.85
N GLY A 14 35.30 -15.75 9.14
CA GLY A 14 36.32 -15.74 10.18
C GLY A 14 35.99 -14.51 11.02
N VAL A 15 35.45 -14.74 12.21
CA VAL A 15 34.99 -13.71 13.15
C VAL A 15 36.18 -12.85 13.58
N GLY A 16 36.09 -11.54 13.37
CA GLY A 16 37.11 -10.57 13.80
C GLY A 16 36.45 -9.28 14.27
N SER A 17 36.35 -9.12 15.59
CA SER A 17 35.99 -7.88 16.27
C SER A 17 36.96 -6.76 15.91
N LEU A 18 36.47 -5.56 15.55
CA LEU A 18 37.22 -4.31 15.69
C LEU A 18 36.26 -3.10 15.88
N VAL A 19 36.48 -2.48 17.04
CA VAL A 19 36.35 -1.08 17.48
C VAL A 19 35.87 -0.03 16.47
N SER A 20 34.94 0.79 16.96
CA SER A 20 34.43 2.07 16.45
C SER A 20 35.49 3.09 16.03
N LEU A 21 35.23 3.83 14.94
CA LEU A 21 35.64 5.23 14.75
C LEU A 21 34.74 5.92 13.72
N SER A 22 34.17 7.05 14.13
CA SER A 22 33.44 8.05 13.35
C SER A 22 34.34 8.79 12.35
N ILE A 23 33.80 9.21 11.20
CA ILE A 23 34.07 10.49 10.50
C ILE A 23 32.97 10.74 9.45
N SER A 24 32.48 11.98 9.40
CA SER A 24 31.56 12.56 8.42
C SER A 24 32.23 12.84 7.06
N SER A 25 31.46 12.82 5.95
CA SER A 25 31.45 13.90 4.94
C SER A 25 30.48 13.64 3.78
N CYS A 26 29.85 14.73 3.35
CA CYS A 26 29.01 14.88 2.16
C CYS A 26 29.83 14.96 0.86
N THR A 27 29.23 14.56 -0.28
CA THR A 27 29.16 15.24 -1.61
C THR A 27 28.69 14.21 -2.65
N ALA A 28 27.50 14.34 -3.26
CA ALA A 28 27.18 15.10 -4.48
C ALA A 28 27.58 14.41 -5.82
N ILE A 29 26.54 13.87 -6.48
CA ILE A 29 26.16 13.93 -7.91
C ILE A 29 27.27 14.23 -8.94
N GLU A 30 27.37 13.36 -9.96
CA GLU A 30 27.50 13.82 -11.36
C GLU A 30 26.89 12.81 -12.35
N GLN A 31 25.94 13.31 -13.15
CA GLN A 31 25.39 12.68 -14.35
C GLN A 31 26.37 12.90 -15.51
N VAL A 32 26.52 11.89 -16.38
CA VAL A 32 26.94 12.11 -17.76
C VAL A 32 25.92 11.43 -18.69
N VAL A 33 25.25 12.28 -19.46
CA VAL A 33 24.44 11.95 -20.63
C VAL A 33 25.36 11.87 -21.85
N THR A 34 25.22 10.84 -22.68
CA THR A 34 25.58 10.91 -24.09
C THR A 34 24.51 10.24 -24.94
N GLN A 35 23.91 11.04 -25.82
CA GLN A 35 23.02 10.65 -26.91
C GLN A 35 23.79 9.88 -28.00
N GLY A 36 23.09 8.98 -28.68
CA GLY A 36 23.57 8.32 -29.89
C GLY A 36 22.45 7.54 -30.59
N SER A 37 21.76 8.21 -31.52
CA SER A 37 20.72 7.67 -32.40
C SER A 37 21.34 6.92 -33.58
N THR A 38 20.83 5.71 -33.90
CA THR A 38 20.63 5.23 -35.29
C THR A 38 19.66 4.03 -35.33
N ARG A 39 18.60 4.16 -36.14
CA ARG A 39 17.68 3.08 -36.61
C ARG A 39 18.30 2.38 -37.84
N PRO A 40 17.96 1.11 -38.11
CA PRO A 40 17.19 0.83 -39.33
C PRO A 40 16.05 -0.21 -39.17
N ASN A 41 15.04 -0.01 -40.02
CA ASN A 41 13.98 -0.90 -40.51
C ASN A 41 14.48 -2.29 -40.97
N ASP A 42 13.73 -3.39 -41.14
CA ASP A 42 12.30 -3.73 -41.35
C ASP A 42 12.07 -5.21 -40.94
N ALA A 43 10.82 -5.60 -40.67
CA ALA A 43 10.14 -6.82 -41.18
C ALA A 43 9.07 -7.38 -40.22
N GLN A 44 7.82 -7.38 -40.69
CA GLN A 44 6.69 -8.17 -40.19
C GLN A 44 6.91 -9.67 -40.46
N PRO A 45 6.27 -10.59 -39.70
CA PRO A 45 4.96 -11.07 -40.13
C PRO A 45 3.93 -11.33 -39.02
N ASN A 46 2.70 -11.37 -39.51
CA ASN A 46 1.41 -11.68 -38.92
C ASN A 46 1.34 -13.13 -38.38
N GLU A 47 0.63 -13.40 -37.27
CA GLU A 47 -0.31 -14.53 -37.16
C GLU A 47 -1.15 -14.55 -35.86
N ASN A 48 -2.42 -14.86 -36.05
CA ASN A 48 -3.46 -15.19 -35.06
C ASN A 48 -3.03 -16.28 -34.05
N LYS A 49 -3.45 -16.15 -32.78
CA LYS A 49 -4.37 -17.11 -32.12
C LYS A 49 -4.64 -16.76 -30.65
N GLN A 50 -5.93 -16.73 -30.35
CA GLN A 50 -6.57 -16.74 -29.02
C GLN A 50 -6.23 -18.02 -28.23
N PRO A 51 -6.29 -17.97 -26.88
CA PRO A 51 -6.75 -19.14 -26.13
C PRO A 51 -7.89 -18.84 -25.15
N THR A 52 -8.90 -19.69 -25.27
CA THR A 52 -10.05 -19.91 -24.39
C THR A 52 -9.67 -20.59 -23.06
N LYS A 53 -10.39 -20.25 -21.98
CA LYS A 53 -10.47 -21.01 -20.71
C LYS A 53 -11.06 -22.41 -20.92
N PRO A 54 -10.88 -23.32 -19.95
CA PRO A 54 -12.07 -23.80 -19.23
C PRO A 54 -11.89 -24.05 -17.72
N VAL A 55 -13.01 -23.99 -17.00
CA VAL A 55 -13.27 -24.53 -15.66
C VAL A 55 -14.38 -25.58 -15.84
N GLU A 56 -14.25 -26.76 -15.24
CA GLU A 56 -15.14 -27.27 -14.18
C GLU A 56 -15.18 -28.81 -14.02
N ASN A 57 -15.06 -29.22 -12.75
CA ASN A 57 -15.48 -30.41 -11.99
C ASN A 57 -16.07 -31.66 -12.67
N GLN A 58 -15.71 -32.83 -12.10
CA GLN A 58 -16.66 -33.66 -11.34
C GLN A 58 -15.97 -34.70 -10.42
N GLN A 59 -16.49 -34.79 -9.19
CA GLN A 59 -16.22 -35.72 -8.09
C GLN A 59 -17.13 -36.97 -8.23
N PRO A 60 -16.80 -38.19 -7.73
CA PRO A 60 -17.30 -38.68 -6.43
C PRO A 60 -16.40 -39.64 -5.62
N SER A 61 -16.19 -39.27 -4.35
CA SER A 61 -16.56 -39.97 -3.10
C SER A 61 -16.63 -41.52 -3.07
N LYS A 62 -15.88 -42.17 -2.16
CA LYS A 62 -16.35 -42.84 -0.91
C LYS A 62 -15.47 -44.03 -0.45
N SER A 63 -15.15 -44.05 0.86
CA SER A 63 -15.05 -45.19 1.83
C SER A 63 -14.03 -46.33 1.58
N VAL A 64 -13.48 -47.10 2.54
CA VAL A 64 -13.41 -47.24 4.02
C VAL A 64 -12.35 -48.37 4.24
N GLU A 65 -11.76 -48.46 5.44
CA GLU A 65 -11.09 -49.62 6.07
C GLU A 65 -9.66 -50.08 5.66
N ASN A 66 -8.73 -49.81 6.58
CA ASN A 66 -8.08 -50.78 7.49
C ASN A 66 -7.70 -52.19 6.96
N GLN A 67 -6.39 -52.49 6.92
CA GLN A 67 -5.70 -53.56 7.68
C GLN A 67 -4.36 -53.97 7.03
N GLN A 68 -3.36 -54.19 7.89
CA GLN A 68 -2.12 -54.95 7.67
C GLN A 68 -2.43 -56.34 7.06
N PRO A 69 -1.50 -57.03 6.37
CA PRO A 69 -0.43 -57.76 7.08
C PRO A 69 0.92 -57.93 6.33
N SER A 70 1.95 -58.11 7.16
CA SER A 70 3.10 -59.02 7.07
C SER A 70 3.43 -59.77 5.76
N GLN A 71 4.70 -59.61 5.31
CA GLN A 71 5.73 -60.62 4.92
C GLN A 71 5.24 -62.06 4.63
N PRO A 72 5.84 -62.84 3.68
CA PRO A 72 7.26 -63.22 3.85
C PRO A 72 8.08 -63.76 2.64
N VAL A 73 9.38 -63.94 2.93
CA VAL A 73 10.46 -64.85 2.42
C VAL A 73 10.98 -64.86 0.97
N ASP A 74 12.33 -64.90 0.95
CA ASP A 74 13.24 -65.82 0.25
C ASP A 74 14.02 -65.36 -1.00
N ASN A 75 15.26 -64.93 -0.74
CA ASN A 75 16.50 -65.66 -1.04
C ASN A 75 16.84 -65.98 -2.51
N SER A 76 17.97 -65.42 -2.99
CA SER A 76 19.09 -66.18 -3.56
C SER A 76 20.27 -65.28 -3.94
N ASN A 77 21.41 -65.51 -3.28
CA ASN A 77 22.78 -65.72 -3.80
C ASN A 77 23.08 -65.27 -5.26
N ASN A 78 24.25 -64.73 -5.64
CA ASN A 78 25.59 -65.19 -5.34
C ASN A 78 26.64 -64.33 -6.09
N ASN A 79 27.83 -64.18 -5.47
CA ASN A 79 29.20 -64.23 -6.04
C ASN A 79 29.64 -63.25 -7.17
N SER A 80 30.89 -62.77 -7.26
CA SER A 80 32.17 -63.11 -6.61
C SER A 80 33.29 -62.13 -7.05
N ASN A 81 34.39 -62.09 -6.28
CA ASN A 81 35.81 -61.85 -6.68
C ASN A 81 36.29 -60.38 -6.88
N ASN A 82 37.50 -59.94 -6.50
CA ASN A 82 38.63 -60.48 -5.72
C ASN A 82 39.66 -59.33 -5.44
N ILE A 83 40.21 -59.28 -4.21
CA ILE A 83 41.63 -59.17 -3.77
C ILE A 83 42.59 -58.12 -4.38
N GLU A 84 43.15 -57.24 -3.51
CA GLU A 84 44.60 -57.09 -3.14
C GLU A 84 44.80 -55.77 -2.34
N ASN A 85 44.91 -55.80 -1.01
CA ASN A 85 46.13 -55.84 -0.17
C ASN A 85 47.07 -54.61 -0.26
N ASN A 86 47.12 -53.78 0.79
CA ASN A 86 48.29 -53.68 1.71
C ASN A 86 48.12 -52.64 2.84
N ASN A 87 48.02 -53.16 4.07
CA ASN A 87 48.64 -52.76 5.35
C ASN A 87 49.07 -51.30 5.61
N VAL A 88 48.70 -50.75 6.79
CA VAL A 88 49.60 -50.60 7.96
C VAL A 88 48.79 -50.51 9.29
N SER A 89 48.99 -51.53 10.14
CA SER A 89 49.09 -51.53 11.62
C SER A 89 47.91 -51.11 12.50
N GLU A 90 47.06 -52.08 12.84
CA GLU A 90 46.54 -52.25 14.20
C GLU A 90 47.63 -52.86 15.09
N ASN A 91 47.87 -52.27 16.26
CA ASN A 91 48.50 -53.02 17.34
C ASN A 91 47.98 -52.55 18.71
N ASN A 92 47.61 -53.57 19.49
CA ASN A 92 47.39 -53.59 20.94
C ASN A 92 46.04 -53.11 21.48
N ASN A 93 45.07 -53.99 21.28
CA ASN A 93 44.34 -54.64 22.37
C ASN A 93 45.17 -54.71 23.67
N ARG A 94 44.77 -53.93 24.68
CA ARG A 94 44.94 -54.31 26.07
C ARG A 94 43.56 -54.24 26.73
N THR A 95 42.91 -55.39 26.74
CA THR A 95 41.98 -55.82 27.77
C THR A 95 42.38 -55.25 29.13
N THR A 96 41.60 -54.30 29.62
CA THR A 96 41.40 -54.13 31.07
C THR A 96 40.01 -54.64 31.37
N SER A 97 39.96 -55.94 31.63
CA SER A 97 39.18 -56.57 32.68
C SER A 97 38.04 -55.72 33.25
N ASN A 98 36.83 -56.18 32.94
CA ASN A 98 35.75 -56.32 33.91
C ASN A 98 36.33 -56.75 35.27
N ALA A 99 36.56 -55.76 36.15
CA ALA A 99 36.77 -55.98 37.56
C ALA A 99 35.44 -55.65 38.24
N ASN A 100 34.56 -56.64 38.25
CA ASN A 100 33.70 -56.81 39.41
C ASN A 100 34.63 -57.16 40.58
N THR A 101 35.12 -56.15 41.28
CA THR A 101 35.70 -56.28 42.61
C THR A 101 34.99 -55.28 43.51
N GLY A 102 34.07 -55.79 44.32
CA GLY A 102 33.97 -55.28 45.68
C GLY A 102 35.34 -55.43 46.33
N ASN A 103 36.14 -54.38 46.30
CA ASN A 103 37.28 -54.23 47.17
C ASN A 103 37.34 -52.77 47.62
N THR A 104 36.91 -52.57 48.86
CA THR A 104 37.13 -51.40 49.70
C THR A 104 38.63 -51.21 49.93
N GLY A 105 39.37 -50.81 48.89
CA GLY A 105 40.73 -50.32 49.05
C GLY A 105 40.64 -48.93 49.69
N SER A 106 40.81 -48.86 51.02
CA SER A 106 40.70 -47.58 51.73
C SER A 106 41.75 -46.60 51.19
N LEU A 107 41.32 -45.56 50.46
CA LEU A 107 42.19 -44.43 50.14
C LEU A 107 42.69 -43.83 51.45
N SER A 108 43.97 -43.47 51.53
CA SER A 108 44.43 -42.68 52.68
C SER A 108 43.55 -41.42 52.79
N LEU A 109 43.26 -40.94 54.01
CA LEU A 109 42.41 -39.75 54.21
C LEU A 109 42.86 -38.57 53.32
N GLN A 110 44.18 -38.41 53.13
CA GLN A 110 44.77 -37.37 52.31
C GLN A 110 44.53 -37.59 50.81
N SER A 111 44.62 -38.84 50.33
CA SER A 111 44.29 -39.20 48.94
C SER A 111 42.79 -39.03 48.66
N ALA A 112 41.92 -39.46 49.56
CA ALA A 112 40.48 -39.33 49.42
C ALA A 112 40.03 -37.85 49.37
N ARG A 113 40.67 -36.98 50.18
CA ARG A 113 40.43 -35.53 50.13
C ARG A 113 40.90 -34.90 48.83
N ALA A 114 42.07 -35.31 48.32
CA ALA A 114 42.58 -34.79 47.04
C ALA A 114 41.65 -35.17 45.86
N GLU A 115 41.14 -36.40 45.85
CA GLU A 115 40.19 -36.87 44.83
C GLU A 115 38.84 -36.15 44.93
N LEU A 116 38.28 -36.01 46.14
CA LEU A 116 37.03 -35.26 46.35
C LEU A 116 37.15 -33.81 45.87
N ASN A 117 38.27 -33.15 46.19
CA ASN A 117 38.53 -31.78 45.73
C ASN A 117 38.66 -31.70 44.21
N THR A 118 39.33 -32.67 43.58
CA THR A 118 39.44 -32.71 42.11
C THR A 118 38.07 -32.80 41.44
N LEU A 119 37.15 -33.61 41.99
CA LEU A 119 35.78 -33.70 41.49
C LEU A 119 35.00 -32.40 41.71
N ILE A 120 35.14 -31.77 42.88
CA ILE A 120 34.47 -30.49 43.20
C ILE A 120 35.01 -29.37 42.30
N ASP A 121 36.32 -29.32 42.06
CA ASP A 121 36.95 -28.31 41.20
C ASP A 121 36.45 -28.39 39.75
N SER A 122 35.99 -29.56 39.30
CA SER A 122 35.38 -29.74 37.97
C SER A 122 33.91 -29.33 37.89
N GLN A 123 33.28 -28.95 39.01
CA GLN A 123 31.83 -28.73 39.12
C GLN A 123 31.27 -27.84 38.01
N ASN A 124 31.88 -26.67 37.77
CA ASN A 124 31.36 -25.71 36.79
C ASN A 124 31.35 -26.28 35.36
N ASP A 125 32.42 -26.96 34.97
CA ASP A 125 32.53 -27.56 33.64
C ASP A 125 31.57 -28.74 33.49
N THR A 126 31.40 -29.54 34.55
CA THR A 126 30.46 -30.66 34.56
C THR A 126 29.01 -30.17 34.49
N LEU A 127 28.61 -29.19 35.31
CA LEU A 127 27.24 -28.68 35.35
C LEU A 127 26.82 -28.01 34.04
N LYS A 128 27.75 -27.35 33.34
CA LYS A 128 27.50 -26.70 32.03
C LYS A 128 26.99 -27.69 30.97
N ALA A 129 27.42 -28.95 31.03
CA ALA A 129 26.95 -29.99 30.11
C ALA A 129 25.45 -30.34 30.29
N TYR A 130 24.81 -29.84 31.35
CA TYR A 130 23.42 -30.08 31.71
C TYR A 130 22.57 -28.80 31.72
N ASP A 131 23.05 -27.69 31.15
CA ASP A 131 22.29 -26.42 31.11
C ASP A 131 20.90 -26.58 30.47
N ASP A 132 20.77 -27.46 29.47
CA ASP A 132 19.51 -27.77 28.81
C ASP A 132 18.68 -28.86 29.53
N TYR A 133 19.13 -29.37 30.68
CA TYR A 133 18.48 -30.46 31.43
C TYR A 133 18.30 -30.06 32.89
N ALA A 134 17.46 -29.06 33.16
CA ALA A 134 17.36 -28.41 34.46
C ALA A 134 17.17 -29.38 35.64
N LYS A 135 16.38 -30.45 35.48
CA LYS A 135 16.20 -31.49 36.50
C LYS A 135 17.48 -32.27 36.79
N ILE A 136 18.15 -32.77 35.75
CA ILE A 136 19.42 -33.52 35.87
C ILE A 136 20.49 -32.62 36.50
N LYS A 137 20.56 -31.35 36.04
CA LYS A 137 21.48 -30.36 36.58
C LYS A 137 21.24 -30.12 38.07
N LYS A 138 19.97 -29.99 38.49
CA LYS A 138 19.62 -29.75 39.89
C LYS A 138 19.97 -30.92 40.80
N ASP A 139 19.71 -32.15 40.36
CA ASP A 139 20.09 -33.35 41.11
C ASP A 139 21.62 -33.41 41.30
N LEU A 140 22.37 -33.08 40.24
CA LEU A 140 23.83 -33.04 40.28
C LEU A 140 24.37 -31.88 41.15
N GLU A 141 23.75 -30.70 41.10
CA GLU A 141 24.06 -29.58 42.01
C GLU A 141 23.90 -29.97 43.47
N ASN A 142 22.84 -30.70 43.82
CA ASN A 142 22.61 -31.17 45.20
C ASN A 142 23.67 -32.19 45.63
N ALA A 143 24.14 -33.05 44.72
CA ALA A 143 25.22 -34.00 44.98
C ALA A 143 26.57 -33.27 45.22
N TYR A 144 26.87 -32.25 44.40
CA TYR A 144 28.04 -31.40 44.61
C TYR A 144 27.99 -30.61 45.92
N ALA A 145 26.82 -30.08 46.29
CA ALA A 145 26.63 -29.42 47.58
C ALA A 145 26.91 -30.37 48.75
N SER A 146 26.36 -31.59 48.70
CA SER A 146 26.59 -32.62 49.72
C SER A 146 28.07 -33.02 49.81
N ALA A 147 28.75 -33.16 48.67
CA ALA A 147 30.18 -33.44 48.62
C ALA A 147 31.03 -32.30 49.19
N SER A 148 30.64 -31.06 48.93
CA SER A 148 31.32 -29.85 49.43
C SER A 148 31.20 -29.71 50.95
N GLU A 149 30.04 -30.05 51.53
CA GLU A 149 29.85 -30.10 52.98
C GLU A 149 30.84 -31.06 53.66
N VAL A 150 31.05 -32.25 53.07
CA VAL A 150 32.01 -33.22 53.58
C VAL A 150 33.46 -32.74 53.38
N SER A 151 33.78 -32.14 52.22
CA SER A 151 35.12 -31.61 51.96
C SER A 151 35.52 -30.51 52.96
N ASN A 152 34.60 -29.59 53.25
CA ASN A 152 34.80 -28.47 54.17
C ASN A 152 34.84 -28.88 55.65
N ASN A 153 34.40 -30.10 55.99
CA ASN A 153 34.49 -30.62 57.36
C ASN A 153 35.91 -31.13 57.65
N GLY A 154 36.69 -30.35 58.41
CA GLY A 154 38.05 -30.70 58.83
C GLY A 154 38.14 -32.00 59.64
N ASP A 155 37.07 -32.36 60.35
CA ASP A 155 36.99 -33.54 61.21
C ASP A 155 36.35 -34.76 60.51
N ALA A 156 36.04 -34.66 59.21
CA ALA A 156 35.46 -35.77 58.46
C ALA A 156 36.37 -37.01 58.50
N SER A 157 35.79 -38.16 58.85
CA SER A 157 36.50 -39.44 58.88
C SER A 157 36.90 -39.89 57.47
N GLN A 158 37.89 -40.78 57.38
CA GLN A 158 38.31 -41.39 56.12
C GLN A 158 37.13 -42.09 55.40
N GLU A 159 36.24 -42.73 56.16
CA GLU A 159 35.03 -43.36 55.65
C GLU A 159 34.05 -42.32 55.09
N ALA A 160 33.83 -41.20 55.80
CA ALA A 160 32.95 -40.14 55.34
C ALA A 160 33.45 -39.50 54.03
N VAL A 161 34.75 -39.22 53.92
CA VAL A 161 35.34 -38.67 52.68
C VAL A 161 35.28 -39.68 51.54
N SER A 162 35.59 -40.95 51.78
CA SER A 162 35.53 -42.00 50.75
C SER A 162 34.10 -42.25 50.26
N ASN A 163 33.12 -42.19 51.16
CA ASN A 163 31.69 -42.29 50.83
C ASN A 163 31.24 -41.08 50.01
N ALA A 164 31.72 -39.86 50.31
CA ALA A 164 31.41 -38.66 49.53
C ALA A 164 31.99 -38.71 48.10
N VAL A 165 33.24 -39.18 47.93
CA VAL A 165 33.84 -39.44 46.61
C VAL A 165 32.96 -40.41 45.81
N SER A 166 32.63 -41.56 46.42
CA SER A 166 31.82 -42.59 45.78
C SER A 166 30.44 -42.06 45.38
N ALA A 167 29.76 -41.35 46.29
CA ALA A 167 28.43 -40.79 46.05
C ALA A 167 28.44 -39.74 44.92
N LEU A 168 29.44 -38.85 44.90
CA LEU A 168 29.55 -37.84 43.85
C LEU A 168 29.87 -38.48 42.49
N GLN A 169 30.78 -39.46 42.44
CA GLN A 169 31.08 -40.18 41.21
C GLN A 169 29.86 -40.94 40.69
N THR A 170 29.09 -41.57 41.58
CA THR A 170 27.81 -42.20 41.23
C THR A 170 26.84 -41.18 40.67
N ALA A 171 26.66 -40.02 41.32
CA ALA A 171 25.76 -38.97 40.84
C ALA A 171 26.16 -38.45 39.45
N ILE A 172 27.46 -38.22 39.20
CA ILE A 172 27.98 -37.83 37.89
C ILE A 172 27.67 -38.90 36.84
N ASN A 173 27.92 -40.18 37.14
CA ASN A 173 27.63 -41.29 36.23
C ASN A 173 26.13 -41.41 35.95
N THR A 174 25.28 -41.27 36.97
CA THR A 174 23.82 -41.27 36.82
C THR A 174 23.33 -40.08 35.99
N ALA A 175 23.90 -38.88 36.16
CA ALA A 175 23.57 -37.73 35.34
C ALA A 175 23.92 -37.96 33.86
N ASN A 176 25.11 -38.53 33.58
CA ASN A 176 25.52 -38.93 32.24
C ASN A 176 24.56 -39.95 31.62
N SER A 177 24.29 -41.07 32.31
CA SER A 177 23.41 -42.10 31.77
C SER A 177 21.99 -41.59 31.55
N THR A 178 21.45 -40.81 32.48
CA THR A 178 20.09 -40.23 32.36
C THR A 178 19.99 -39.28 31.19
N LYS A 179 21.02 -38.46 30.94
CA LYS A 179 21.09 -37.57 29.77
C LYS A 179 21.16 -38.37 28.47
N ASP A 180 22.00 -39.40 28.42
CA ASP A 180 22.15 -40.25 27.23
C ASP A 180 20.87 -41.01 26.91
N ASP A 181 20.20 -41.56 27.92
CA ASP A 181 18.90 -42.22 27.78
C ASP A 181 17.84 -41.23 27.31
N PHE A 182 17.76 -40.04 27.92
CA PHE A 182 16.85 -38.99 27.47
C PHE A 182 17.09 -38.65 26.00
N ASN A 183 18.34 -38.46 25.59
CA ASN A 183 18.69 -38.09 24.22
C ASN A 183 18.34 -39.17 23.21
N ARG A 184 18.63 -40.42 23.53
CA ARG A 184 18.29 -41.57 22.69
C ARG A 184 16.78 -41.68 22.52
N ASP A 185 16.03 -41.56 23.60
CA ASP A 185 14.58 -41.75 23.61
C ASP A 185 13.84 -40.54 23.01
N ASN A 186 14.52 -39.38 22.88
CA ASN A 186 13.94 -38.12 22.40
C ASN A 186 14.80 -37.45 21.31
N ALA A 187 15.44 -38.24 20.44
CA ALA A 187 16.42 -37.74 19.47
C ALA A 187 15.90 -36.59 18.58
N GLU A 188 14.65 -36.69 18.12
CA GLU A 188 14.01 -35.65 17.30
C GLU A 188 13.77 -34.36 18.09
N LEU A 189 13.31 -34.48 19.34
CA LEU A 189 13.11 -33.34 20.23
C LEU A 189 14.42 -32.59 20.47
N VAL A 190 15.48 -33.32 20.81
CA VAL A 190 16.83 -32.75 21.07
C VAL A 190 17.36 -32.04 19.82
N THR A 191 17.23 -32.67 18.64
CA THR A 191 17.64 -32.07 17.37
C THR A 191 16.88 -30.78 17.10
N THR A 192 15.55 -30.80 17.26
CA THR A 192 14.69 -29.64 16.99
C THR A 192 14.96 -28.49 17.97
N PHE A 193 15.19 -28.80 19.24
CA PHE A 193 15.57 -27.84 20.29
C PHE A 193 16.91 -27.16 19.98
N ASN A 194 17.91 -27.92 19.56
CA ASN A 194 19.22 -27.38 19.20
C ASN A 194 19.17 -26.50 17.94
N SER A 195 18.36 -26.87 16.94
CA SER A 195 18.10 -26.02 15.77
C SER A 195 17.49 -24.67 16.16
N LEU A 196 16.57 -24.65 17.12
CA LEU A 196 15.95 -23.43 17.60
C LEU A 196 16.94 -22.52 18.35
N LYS A 197 17.83 -23.11 19.16
CA LYS A 197 18.94 -22.38 19.79
C LYS A 197 19.84 -21.70 18.76
N LEU A 198 20.20 -22.41 17.69
CA LEU A 198 21.02 -21.83 16.61
C LEU A 198 20.32 -20.65 15.90
N LEU A 199 19.00 -20.70 15.73
CA LEU A 199 18.23 -19.57 15.20
C LEU A 199 18.22 -18.38 16.17
N LEU A 200 18.10 -18.62 17.48
CA LEU A 200 18.13 -17.59 18.51
C LEU A 200 19.48 -16.86 18.58
N ASP A 201 20.59 -17.54 18.30
CA ASP A 201 21.93 -16.93 18.26
C ASP A 201 22.02 -15.80 17.20
N ASN A 202 21.21 -15.88 16.14
CA ASN A 202 21.15 -14.87 15.08
C ASN A 202 20.24 -13.68 15.40
N LYS A 203 19.44 -13.72 16.49
CA LYS A 203 18.43 -12.71 16.86
C LYS A 203 18.95 -11.28 16.73
N ARG A 204 20.11 -10.99 17.33
CA ARG A 204 20.67 -9.63 17.34
C ARG A 204 21.01 -9.15 15.94
N THR A 205 21.63 -10.00 15.12
CA THR A 205 22.05 -9.66 13.76
C THR A 205 20.82 -9.43 12.87
N THR A 206 19.80 -10.29 12.96
CA THR A 206 18.57 -10.16 12.19
C THR A 206 17.81 -8.88 12.54
N LEU A 207 17.59 -8.60 13.84
CA LEU A 207 16.82 -7.42 14.26
C LEU A 207 17.54 -6.09 13.96
N ALA A 208 18.88 -6.09 13.87
CA ALA A 208 19.64 -4.90 13.50
C ALA A 208 19.32 -4.38 12.08
N LEU A 209 18.76 -5.22 11.21
CA LEU A 209 18.36 -4.85 9.84
C LEU A 209 17.11 -3.94 9.79
N PHE A 210 16.37 -3.82 10.88
CA PHE A 210 15.05 -3.18 10.94
C PHE A 210 14.98 -2.04 11.96
N THR A 211 16.10 -1.33 12.15
CA THR A 211 16.19 -0.16 13.04
C THR A 211 15.49 1.10 12.49
N ASN A 212 15.18 1.11 11.19
CA ASN A 212 14.39 2.18 10.57
C ASN A 212 12.89 1.98 10.86
N ASP A 213 12.21 3.03 11.31
CA ASP A 213 10.78 3.03 11.61
C ASP A 213 9.89 2.59 10.43
N ASN A 214 10.38 2.71 9.19
CA ASN A 214 9.68 2.19 8.00
C ASN A 214 9.43 0.67 8.07
N TYR A 215 10.22 -0.07 8.85
CA TYR A 215 10.14 -1.52 8.99
C TYR A 215 9.63 -1.96 10.37
N ALA A 216 8.96 -1.06 11.11
CA ALA A 216 8.59 -1.31 12.50
C ALA A 216 7.67 -2.54 12.68
N THR A 217 6.72 -2.78 11.77
CA THR A 217 5.86 -3.98 11.86
C THR A 217 6.62 -5.28 11.62
N ILE A 218 7.57 -5.29 10.67
CA ILE A 218 8.49 -6.42 10.44
C ILE A 218 9.33 -6.69 11.69
N ASN A 219 9.93 -5.64 12.26
CA ASN A 219 10.75 -5.74 13.46
C ASN A 219 9.96 -6.30 14.66
N ASN A 220 8.75 -5.77 14.89
CA ASN A 220 7.89 -6.21 15.99
C ASN A 220 7.47 -7.67 15.83
N HIS A 221 7.16 -8.10 14.60
CA HIS A 221 6.81 -9.48 14.31
C HIS A 221 7.98 -10.44 14.58
N LEU A 222 9.17 -10.16 14.04
CA LEU A 222 10.37 -10.96 14.28
C LEU A 222 10.75 -11.00 15.76
N LYS A 223 10.68 -9.86 16.45
CA LYS A 223 10.91 -9.79 17.89
C LYS A 223 9.96 -10.71 18.65
N SER A 224 8.66 -10.68 18.33
CA SER A 224 7.67 -11.56 18.97
C SER A 224 7.95 -13.05 18.70
N LEU A 225 8.41 -13.42 17.51
CA LEU A 225 8.79 -14.81 17.20
C LEU A 225 10.01 -15.24 18.01
N TYR A 226 11.05 -14.39 18.08
CA TYR A 226 12.24 -14.67 18.88
C TYR A 226 11.94 -14.74 20.38
N ASP A 227 11.08 -13.87 20.90
CA ASP A 227 10.70 -13.87 22.32
C ASP A 227 9.88 -15.12 22.68
N ASN A 228 8.98 -15.57 21.78
CA ASN A 228 8.26 -16.83 21.95
C ASN A 228 9.20 -18.04 21.92
N ALA A 229 10.10 -18.10 20.95
CA ALA A 229 11.12 -19.15 20.86
C ALA A 229 12.01 -19.20 22.12
N GLN A 230 12.47 -18.04 22.61
CA GLN A 230 13.28 -17.96 23.83
C GLN A 230 12.51 -18.51 25.04
N SER A 231 11.24 -18.12 25.20
CA SER A 231 10.41 -18.60 26.31
C SER A 231 10.25 -20.13 26.33
N VAL A 232 10.30 -20.79 25.17
CA VAL A 232 10.26 -22.26 25.11
C VAL A 232 11.62 -22.87 25.44
N ILE A 233 12.72 -22.28 24.95
CA ILE A 233 14.09 -22.73 25.26
C ILE A 233 14.40 -22.61 26.76
N ASP A 234 13.95 -21.53 27.41
CA ASP A 234 14.18 -21.27 28.84
C ASP A 234 13.57 -22.35 29.76
N LYS A 235 12.61 -23.15 29.26
CA LYS A 235 12.05 -24.29 30.02
C LYS A 235 12.99 -25.49 30.08
N SER A 236 14.02 -25.55 29.24
CA SER A 236 14.94 -26.68 29.07
C SER A 236 14.28 -27.95 28.49
N LEU A 237 15.08 -28.92 28.05
CA LEU A 237 14.63 -30.24 27.57
C LEU A 237 14.08 -31.11 28.71
N SER A 238 14.64 -30.94 29.92
CA SER A 238 14.23 -31.66 31.14
C SER A 238 13.89 -30.65 32.25
N PRO A 239 12.68 -30.05 32.23
CA PRO A 239 12.29 -29.03 33.19
C PRO A 239 12.26 -29.54 34.64
N LEU A 240 12.45 -28.64 35.61
CA LEU A 240 12.29 -28.96 37.05
C LEU A 240 10.86 -29.37 37.39
N GLU A 241 9.90 -28.66 36.81
CA GLU A 241 8.47 -28.88 36.97
C GLU A 241 7.78 -28.83 35.61
N GLY A 242 6.74 -29.65 35.45
CA GLY A 242 5.96 -29.75 34.21
C GLY A 242 6.54 -30.74 33.20
N ASP A 243 5.89 -30.80 32.04
CA ASP A 243 6.25 -31.72 30.96
C ASP A 243 7.40 -31.16 30.12
N LYS A 244 8.16 -32.08 29.51
CA LYS A 244 9.15 -31.74 28.48
C LYS A 244 8.50 -30.94 27.33
N PRO A 245 9.23 -30.06 26.64
CA PRO A 245 8.70 -29.32 25.50
C PRO A 245 8.11 -30.23 24.42
N SER A 246 7.07 -29.75 23.74
CA SER A 246 6.47 -30.44 22.60
C SER A 246 7.37 -30.31 21.36
N THR A 247 7.71 -31.45 20.74
CA THR A 247 8.44 -31.48 19.47
C THR A 247 7.72 -30.69 18.37
N GLU A 248 6.39 -30.80 18.28
CA GLU A 248 5.60 -30.09 17.26
C GLU A 248 5.59 -28.58 17.47
N THR A 249 5.53 -28.11 18.73
CA THR A 249 5.66 -26.69 19.03
C THR A 249 7.03 -26.15 18.63
N LEU A 250 8.11 -26.89 18.91
CA LEU A 250 9.46 -26.50 18.52
C LEU A 250 9.66 -26.49 17.00
N LYS A 251 9.10 -27.48 16.27
CA LYS A 251 9.10 -27.49 14.80
C LYS A 251 8.41 -26.26 14.23
N SER A 252 7.20 -25.96 14.71
CA SER A 252 6.46 -24.78 14.26
C SER A 252 7.22 -23.47 14.52
N LEU A 253 7.89 -23.34 15.68
CA LEU A 253 8.73 -22.18 15.96
C LEU A 253 9.95 -22.08 15.05
N ASN A 254 10.64 -23.21 14.79
CA ASN A 254 11.75 -23.28 13.85
C ASN A 254 11.32 -22.87 12.44
N ASP A 255 10.20 -23.42 11.95
CA ASP A 255 9.70 -23.14 10.60
C ASP A 255 9.28 -21.68 10.45
N ASN A 256 8.57 -21.13 11.45
CA ASN A 256 8.15 -19.74 11.46
C ASN A 256 9.34 -18.78 11.50
N LEU A 257 10.34 -19.03 12.37
CA LEU A 257 11.54 -18.20 12.44
C LEU A 257 12.38 -18.32 11.17
N THR A 258 12.60 -19.53 10.66
CA THR A 258 13.37 -19.76 9.43
C THR A 258 12.72 -19.04 8.25
N THR A 259 11.41 -19.16 8.11
CA THR A 259 10.66 -18.50 7.03
C THR A 259 10.73 -16.98 7.19
N ALA A 260 10.37 -16.44 8.37
CA ALA A 260 10.30 -15.01 8.60
C ALA A 260 11.67 -14.30 8.55
N SER A 261 12.74 -14.99 8.94
CA SER A 261 14.12 -14.46 8.92
C SER A 261 14.89 -14.78 7.64
N SER A 262 14.27 -15.45 6.66
CA SER A 262 14.90 -15.70 5.36
C SER A 262 15.14 -14.41 4.58
N ASP A 263 16.26 -14.33 3.86
CA ASP A 263 16.61 -13.16 3.03
C ASP A 263 15.50 -12.84 2.00
N GLU A 264 14.88 -13.86 1.40
CA GLU A 264 13.79 -13.69 0.43
C GLU A 264 12.58 -13.00 1.05
N THR A 265 12.14 -13.47 2.22
CA THR A 265 11.00 -12.88 2.94
C THR A 265 11.33 -11.47 3.39
N ILE A 266 12.50 -11.27 4.00
CA ILE A 266 12.95 -9.96 4.47
C ILE A 266 13.00 -8.95 3.33
N ASN A 267 13.66 -9.29 2.21
CA ASN A 267 13.82 -8.38 1.08
C ASN A 267 12.47 -8.04 0.43
N THR A 268 11.58 -9.02 0.29
CA THR A 268 10.23 -8.81 -0.25
C THR A 268 9.41 -7.87 0.65
N GLN A 269 9.45 -8.08 1.96
CA GLN A 269 8.72 -7.23 2.92
C GLN A 269 9.27 -5.80 2.94
N LYS A 270 10.60 -5.64 2.91
CA LYS A 270 11.25 -4.32 2.84
C LYS A 270 10.88 -3.58 1.56
N GLN A 271 10.90 -4.26 0.40
CA GLN A 271 10.49 -3.67 -0.86
C GLN A 271 9.05 -3.14 -0.78
N LYS A 272 8.09 -3.95 -0.31
CA LYS A 272 6.70 -3.53 -0.16
C LYS A 272 6.56 -2.33 0.80
N ALA A 273 7.33 -2.30 1.89
CA ALA A 273 7.34 -1.18 2.83
C ALA A 273 7.90 0.10 2.18
N ASP A 274 8.96 0.01 1.38
CA ASP A 274 9.60 1.14 0.70
C ASP A 274 8.73 1.70 -0.45
N GLU A 275 8.05 0.84 -1.21
CA GLU A 275 7.07 1.22 -2.22
C GLU A 275 5.90 1.99 -1.58
N LEU A 276 5.39 1.52 -0.44
CA LEU A 276 4.32 2.20 0.28
C LEU A 276 4.76 3.54 0.92
N ARG A 277 6.03 3.63 1.34
CA ARG A 277 6.64 4.85 1.92
C ARG A 277 6.80 5.96 0.87
N SER A 278 7.16 5.59 -0.35
CA SER A 278 7.38 6.51 -1.47
C SER A 278 6.12 6.78 -2.30
N GLY A 279 5.06 5.99 -2.13
CA GLY A 279 3.80 6.12 -2.87
C GLY A 279 2.57 5.69 -2.07
N PHE A 280 1.68 4.96 -2.73
CA PHE A 280 0.45 4.43 -2.15
C PHE A 280 0.01 3.17 -2.89
N SER A 281 -0.77 2.32 -2.23
CA SER A 281 -1.51 1.23 -2.86
C SER A 281 -2.94 1.67 -3.15
N LYS A 282 -3.42 1.44 -4.37
CA LYS A 282 -4.81 1.71 -4.79
C LYS A 282 -5.63 0.42 -4.72
N PHE A 283 -6.79 0.51 -4.11
CA PHE A 283 -7.77 -0.57 -4.00
C PHE A 283 -9.08 -0.13 -4.65
N THR A 284 -9.32 -0.64 -5.86
CA THR A 284 -10.58 -0.44 -6.57
C THR A 284 -11.71 -1.16 -5.84
N LEU A 285 -12.88 -0.53 -5.73
CA LEU A 285 -14.02 -1.16 -5.08
C LEU A 285 -14.50 -2.38 -5.88
N ASN A 286 -14.83 -3.45 -5.16
CA ASN A 286 -15.44 -4.66 -5.71
C ASN A 286 -16.80 -4.90 -5.05
N ASN A 287 -17.86 -5.06 -5.84
CA ASN A 287 -19.19 -5.35 -5.33
C ASN A 287 -19.25 -6.65 -4.49
N GLU A 288 -18.38 -7.63 -4.76
CA GLU A 288 -18.32 -8.89 -4.00
C GLU A 288 -17.87 -8.69 -2.54
N ASN A 289 -17.20 -7.58 -2.26
CA ASN A 289 -16.77 -7.21 -0.91
C ASN A 289 -17.85 -6.46 -0.12
N LEU A 290 -18.98 -6.15 -0.75
CA LEU A 290 -20.16 -5.57 -0.12
C LEU A 290 -21.09 -6.72 0.30
N ALA A 291 -21.38 -6.80 1.60
CA ALA A 291 -22.19 -7.87 2.18
C ALA A 291 -23.32 -7.29 3.04
N GLY A 292 -24.38 -8.07 3.25
CA GLY A 292 -25.49 -7.70 4.14
C GLY A 292 -26.40 -6.57 3.61
N VAL A 293 -26.30 -6.27 2.31
CA VAL A 293 -27.19 -5.33 1.61
C VAL A 293 -28.61 -5.88 1.59
N ASP A 294 -29.60 -5.04 1.87
CA ASP A 294 -31.01 -5.42 1.77
C ASP A 294 -31.44 -5.74 0.33
N GLU A 295 -32.57 -6.43 0.18
CA GLU A 295 -33.06 -6.86 -1.14
C GLU A 295 -33.44 -5.68 -2.04
N GLN A 296 -33.89 -4.57 -1.46
CA GLN A 296 -34.33 -3.39 -2.19
C GLN A 296 -33.15 -2.67 -2.88
N HIS A 297 -31.97 -2.70 -2.28
CA HIS A 297 -30.77 -2.02 -2.77
C HIS A 297 -29.75 -2.96 -3.45
N ASN A 298 -30.11 -4.22 -3.70
CA ASN A 298 -29.25 -5.22 -4.32
C ASN A 298 -29.48 -5.38 -5.84
N ASN A 299 -30.04 -4.36 -6.51
CA ASN A 299 -30.22 -4.40 -7.96
C ASN A 299 -28.93 -3.97 -8.70
N PRO A 300 -28.71 -4.39 -9.95
CA PRO A 300 -27.62 -3.88 -10.77
C PRO A 300 -27.80 -2.38 -11.05
N GLN A 301 -26.69 -1.65 -11.15
CA GLN A 301 -26.73 -0.25 -11.55
C GLN A 301 -27.48 -0.05 -12.89
N PRO A 302 -28.25 1.05 -13.05
CA PRO A 302 -28.92 1.37 -14.30
C PRO A 302 -27.96 1.35 -15.49
N TRP A 303 -28.39 0.76 -16.62
CA TRP A 303 -27.48 0.58 -17.74
C TRP A 303 -27.08 1.89 -18.40
N ASN A 304 -27.98 2.88 -18.37
CA ASN A 304 -27.84 4.18 -19.03
C ASN A 304 -27.08 5.22 -18.19
N TYR A 305 -26.76 4.93 -16.92
CA TYR A 305 -25.88 5.77 -16.11
C TYR A 305 -24.44 5.67 -16.61
N SER A 306 -23.96 6.73 -17.28
CA SER A 306 -22.56 6.85 -17.71
C SER A 306 -21.69 7.28 -16.54
N PHE A 307 -22.09 8.41 -15.93
CA PHE A 307 -21.57 8.83 -14.65
C PHE A 307 -22.34 8.16 -13.52
N ILE A 308 -21.63 7.86 -12.46
CA ILE A 308 -22.14 7.24 -11.25
C ILE A 308 -21.95 8.15 -10.04
N GLY A 309 -21.51 9.38 -10.25
CA GLY A 309 -21.49 10.44 -9.24
C GLY A 309 -22.26 11.63 -9.79
N TYR A 310 -23.26 12.09 -9.05
CA TYR A 310 -24.12 13.20 -9.46
C TYR A 310 -24.00 14.37 -8.49
N SER A 311 -24.08 15.60 -8.99
CA SER A 311 -23.97 16.84 -8.20
C SER A 311 -25.29 17.33 -7.63
N VAL A 312 -26.35 16.54 -7.80
CA VAL A 312 -27.72 16.82 -7.39
C VAL A 312 -28.31 15.62 -6.68
N ASP A 313 -29.41 15.83 -5.95
CA ASP A 313 -30.11 14.79 -5.22
C ASP A 313 -30.57 13.67 -6.16
N LEU A 314 -30.33 12.43 -5.73
CA LEU A 314 -30.84 11.25 -6.40
C LEU A 314 -32.01 10.67 -5.58
N GLY A 315 -33.14 10.42 -6.24
CA GLY A 315 -34.32 9.85 -5.59
C GLY A 315 -35.20 10.88 -4.84
N GLY A 316 -35.49 12.01 -5.48
CA GLY A 316 -36.43 13.04 -5.01
C GLY A 316 -37.32 13.57 -6.14
N THR A 317 -38.53 14.01 -5.81
CA THR A 317 -39.54 14.57 -6.74
C THR A 317 -39.28 16.07 -6.99
N THR A 318 -38.35 16.40 -7.87
CA THR A 318 -38.29 17.78 -8.40
C THR A 318 -39.25 17.93 -9.59
N GLY A 319 -40.40 18.54 -9.33
CA GLY A 319 -41.13 19.42 -10.25
C GLY A 319 -41.70 18.83 -11.55
N GLY A 320 -42.99 18.46 -11.52
CA GLY A 320 -43.93 18.78 -12.61
C GLY A 320 -43.76 18.07 -13.96
N ALA A 321 -43.96 16.77 -14.00
CA ALA A 321 -44.67 16.01 -15.05
C ALA A 321 -44.61 14.53 -14.66
N GLU A 322 -45.68 13.79 -14.87
CA GLU A 322 -45.89 12.40 -14.44
C GLU A 322 -44.63 11.52 -14.57
N ALA A 323 -43.93 11.36 -13.45
CA ALA A 323 -42.72 10.56 -13.35
C ALA A 323 -43.11 9.08 -13.39
N ARG A 324 -42.78 8.39 -14.49
CA ARG A 324 -42.80 6.92 -14.51
C ARG A 324 -41.76 6.44 -13.48
N SER A 325 -42.29 5.79 -12.44
CA SER A 325 -41.65 5.41 -11.18
C SER A 325 -40.26 4.77 -11.26
N ALA A 326 -39.28 5.42 -10.63
CA ALA A 326 -38.22 4.82 -9.82
C ALA A 326 -37.65 5.93 -8.92
N THR A 327 -38.38 6.27 -7.86
CA THR A 327 -38.11 7.42 -6.98
C THR A 327 -37.09 7.16 -5.88
N ASP A 328 -36.53 5.95 -5.78
CA ASP A 328 -35.52 5.60 -4.79
C ASP A 328 -34.36 4.84 -5.43
N ILE A 329 -33.15 5.09 -4.94
CA ILE A 329 -31.97 4.31 -5.33
C ILE A 329 -32.21 2.89 -4.88
N ASN A 330 -32.15 1.94 -5.81
CA ASN A 330 -32.39 0.53 -5.56
C ASN A 330 -31.13 -0.32 -5.82
N PHE A 331 -29.97 0.31 -5.88
CA PHE A 331 -28.67 -0.31 -6.10
C PHE A 331 -27.65 0.27 -5.13
N SER A 332 -26.70 -0.55 -4.69
CA SER A 332 -25.69 -0.14 -3.70
C SER A 332 -24.32 0.13 -4.30
N PHE A 333 -24.07 -0.33 -5.53
CA PHE A 333 -22.77 -0.23 -6.18
C PHE A 333 -22.91 0.29 -7.60
N GLY A 334 -22.07 1.25 -7.97
CA GLY A 334 -21.96 1.78 -9.32
C GLY A 334 -20.52 1.79 -9.81
N ARG A 335 -20.32 1.55 -11.11
CA ARG A 335 -19.05 1.72 -11.82
C ARG A 335 -19.26 2.55 -13.08
N ARG A 336 -18.38 3.54 -13.32
CA ARG A 336 -18.44 4.44 -14.48
C ARG A 336 -18.49 3.63 -15.78
N LYS A 337 -19.35 4.05 -16.70
CA LYS A 337 -19.47 3.50 -18.05
C LYS A 337 -19.11 4.55 -19.07
N LEU A 338 -18.13 4.24 -19.91
CA LEU A 338 -17.79 4.99 -21.12
C LEU A 338 -18.68 4.51 -22.26
N TRP A 339 -18.98 5.40 -23.19
CA TRP A 339 -19.94 5.13 -24.27
C TRP A 339 -19.28 5.28 -25.62
N SER A 340 -19.67 4.48 -26.60
CA SER A 340 -19.23 4.66 -27.99
C SER A 340 -19.92 5.87 -28.64
N ASN A 341 -21.15 6.17 -28.20
CA ASN A 341 -22.02 7.24 -28.67
C ASN A 341 -23.17 7.42 -27.67
N ALA A 342 -24.13 8.33 -27.95
CA ALA A 342 -25.26 8.60 -27.08
C ALA A 342 -26.16 7.37 -26.72
N THR A 343 -26.05 6.25 -27.46
CA THR A 343 -26.94 5.09 -27.36
C THR A 343 -26.26 3.76 -26.98
N THR A 344 -24.93 3.67 -27.03
CA THR A 344 -24.21 2.40 -26.84
C THR A 344 -23.03 2.56 -25.88
N VAL A 345 -22.93 1.66 -24.90
CA VAL A 345 -21.75 1.55 -24.00
C VAL A 345 -20.53 1.07 -24.79
N ALA A 346 -19.37 1.64 -24.51
CA ALA A 346 -18.12 1.26 -25.15
C ALA A 346 -17.67 -0.14 -24.69
N PRO A 347 -17.23 -1.02 -25.59
CA PRO A 347 -16.86 -2.40 -25.24
C PRO A 347 -15.66 -2.45 -24.28
N ASP A 348 -14.73 -1.50 -24.41
CA ASP A 348 -13.53 -1.36 -23.57
C ASP A 348 -13.75 -0.49 -22.32
N SER A 349 -15.01 -0.13 -22.01
CA SER A 349 -15.33 0.74 -20.87
C SER A 349 -14.78 0.22 -19.54
N MET A 350 -14.81 -1.09 -19.31
CA MET A 350 -14.37 -1.68 -18.04
C MET A 350 -12.84 -1.77 -17.92
N GLU A 351 -12.10 -1.63 -19.01
CA GLU A 351 -10.64 -1.60 -19.00
C GLU A 351 -10.13 -0.16 -18.87
N ALA A 352 -10.86 0.80 -19.44
CA ALA A 352 -10.46 2.20 -19.50
C ALA A 352 -10.67 2.98 -18.19
N THR A 353 -11.59 2.55 -17.31
CA THR A 353 -11.87 3.25 -16.04
C THR A 353 -12.23 2.31 -14.90
N ASP A 354 -11.77 2.63 -13.70
CA ASP A 354 -12.06 1.92 -12.45
C ASP A 354 -12.79 2.80 -11.43
N VAL A 355 -13.30 3.97 -11.85
CA VAL A 355 -14.09 4.85 -10.98
C VAL A 355 -15.38 4.14 -10.58
N SER A 356 -15.54 3.94 -9.28
CA SER A 356 -16.65 3.20 -8.70
C SER A 356 -17.09 3.83 -7.38
N TRP A 357 -18.34 3.57 -7.01
CA TRP A 357 -18.92 4.11 -5.79
C TRP A 357 -19.79 3.05 -5.12
N ILE A 358 -19.68 2.95 -3.81
CA ILE A 358 -20.73 2.39 -2.96
C ILE A 358 -21.68 3.55 -2.63
N TYR A 359 -22.95 3.43 -3.01
CA TYR A 359 -23.99 4.44 -2.84
C TYR A 359 -24.49 4.55 -1.39
N GLY A 360 -24.33 3.48 -0.62
CA GLY A 360 -24.70 3.42 0.78
C GLY A 360 -24.48 2.01 1.32
N LEU A 361 -24.53 1.89 2.64
CA LEU A 361 -24.55 0.61 3.34
C LEU A 361 -25.99 0.35 3.77
N PHE A 362 -26.80 -0.14 2.83
CA PHE A 362 -28.24 -0.30 3.00
C PHE A 362 -28.58 -1.63 3.67
N GLY A 363 -29.11 -1.57 4.89
CA GLY A 363 -29.47 -2.74 5.71
C GLY A 363 -28.69 -2.81 7.02
N PRO A 364 -29.25 -3.44 8.06
CA PRO A 364 -28.67 -3.44 9.41
C PRO A 364 -27.33 -4.18 9.52
N ASN A 365 -27.03 -5.05 8.55
CA ASN A 365 -25.79 -5.83 8.49
C ASN A 365 -24.90 -5.41 7.31
N ALA A 366 -25.25 -4.32 6.63
CA ALA A 366 -24.56 -3.89 5.43
C ALA A 366 -23.14 -3.42 5.76
N LYS A 367 -22.17 -3.94 5.03
CA LYS A 367 -20.75 -3.67 5.26
C LYS A 367 -19.91 -3.84 4.02
N TYR A 368 -18.80 -3.11 3.97
CA TYR A 368 -17.78 -3.26 2.95
C TYR A 368 -16.45 -3.67 3.56
N SER A 369 -15.83 -4.74 3.05
CA SER A 369 -14.54 -5.25 3.54
C SER A 369 -13.41 -5.04 2.55
N LEU A 370 -12.26 -4.57 3.03
CA LEU A 370 -11.01 -4.49 2.28
C LEU A 370 -9.93 -5.29 3.01
N THR A 371 -9.22 -6.17 2.29
CA THR A 371 -8.05 -6.88 2.80
C THR A 371 -6.80 -6.40 2.07
N PHE A 372 -5.69 -6.22 2.78
CA PHE A 372 -4.41 -5.81 2.21
C PHE A 372 -3.24 -6.34 3.03
N ASP A 373 -2.11 -6.59 2.36
CA ASP A 373 -0.86 -6.88 3.06
C ASP A 373 -0.16 -5.57 3.46
N TYR A 374 0.51 -5.57 4.62
CA TYR A 374 1.20 -4.42 5.15
C TYR A 374 2.49 -4.82 5.91
N TYR A 375 3.59 -4.12 5.62
CA TYR A 375 4.92 -4.39 6.19
C TYR A 375 5.65 -3.10 6.63
N GLY A 376 4.92 -1.98 6.72
CA GLY A 376 5.47 -0.65 6.96
C GLY A 376 5.64 -0.28 8.45
N PRO A 377 5.60 1.03 8.78
CA PRO A 377 5.50 1.54 10.15
C PRO A 377 4.29 1.01 10.94
N THR A 378 4.21 1.26 12.24
CA THR A 378 3.04 0.84 13.03
C THR A 378 1.73 1.57 12.67
N ASN A 379 1.84 2.65 11.89
CA ASN A 379 0.72 3.49 11.47
C ASN A 379 0.67 3.63 9.94
N ALA A 380 -0.54 3.76 9.39
CA ALA A 380 -0.77 4.08 7.98
C ALA A 380 -1.93 5.05 7.82
N TYR A 381 -2.10 5.58 6.61
CA TYR A 381 -3.18 6.49 6.25
C TYR A 381 -4.01 5.90 5.12
N LEU A 382 -5.30 5.71 5.38
CA LEU A 382 -6.28 5.26 4.39
C LEU A 382 -7.10 6.45 3.90
N TYR A 383 -7.15 6.63 2.58
CA TYR A 383 -7.91 7.68 1.92
C TYR A 383 -9.00 7.08 1.04
N PHE A 384 -10.12 7.80 0.91
CA PHE A 384 -11.15 7.49 -0.07
C PHE A 384 -11.99 8.74 -0.36
N PRO A 385 -12.43 8.97 -1.62
CA PRO A 385 -13.37 10.03 -1.91
C PRO A 385 -14.75 9.69 -1.34
N TYR A 386 -15.46 10.70 -0.86
CA TYR A 386 -16.82 10.54 -0.33
C TYR A 386 -17.71 11.76 -0.57
N LYS A 387 -19.02 11.54 -0.60
CA LYS A 387 -20.05 12.58 -0.76
C LYS A 387 -21.42 12.14 -0.26
N LEU A 388 -22.41 13.04 -0.26
CA LEU A 388 -23.81 12.69 -0.04
C LEU A 388 -24.52 12.31 -1.32
N VAL A 389 -25.53 11.47 -1.18
CA VAL A 389 -26.46 11.11 -2.25
C VAL A 389 -27.69 12.02 -2.24
N LYS A 390 -28.24 12.32 -1.05
CA LYS A 390 -29.39 13.20 -0.83
C LYS A 390 -29.04 14.25 0.22
N GLN A 391 -29.45 15.49 0.00
CA GLN A 391 -29.20 16.58 0.94
C GLN A 391 -29.99 16.41 2.25
N ALA A 392 -31.15 15.75 2.19
CA ALA A 392 -31.99 15.44 3.36
C ALA A 392 -31.32 14.52 4.39
N ASP A 393 -30.27 13.79 3.99
CA ASP A 393 -29.54 12.88 4.88
C ASP A 393 -28.36 13.54 5.59
N ALA A 394 -28.13 14.85 5.40
CA ALA A 394 -26.95 15.54 5.92
C ALA A 394 -26.77 15.44 7.44
N ASP A 395 -27.87 15.41 8.20
CA ASP A 395 -27.86 15.30 9.66
C ASP A 395 -27.83 13.83 10.16
N LYS A 396 -27.91 12.87 9.24
CA LYS A 396 -27.98 11.42 9.53
C LYS A 396 -26.67 10.70 9.28
N ILE A 397 -25.62 11.43 8.91
CA ILE A 397 -24.38 10.82 8.44
C ILE A 397 -23.64 10.13 9.57
N ALA A 398 -23.31 8.86 9.32
CA ALA A 398 -22.40 8.12 10.15
C ALA A 398 -21.65 7.09 9.33
N LEU A 399 -20.43 6.80 9.77
CA LEU A 399 -19.62 5.72 9.25
C LEU A 399 -18.69 5.28 10.37
N GLN A 400 -18.46 3.98 10.50
CA GLN A 400 -17.43 3.43 11.37
C GLN A 400 -16.61 2.39 10.61
N TYR A 401 -15.41 2.13 11.10
CA TYR A 401 -14.57 1.07 10.58
C TYR A 401 -14.03 0.19 11.71
N LYS A 402 -13.77 -1.07 11.39
CA LYS A 402 -13.05 -2.01 12.25
C LYS A 402 -11.78 -2.46 11.53
N LEU A 403 -10.62 -2.27 12.15
CA LEU A 403 -9.35 -2.82 11.67
C LEU A 403 -9.08 -4.16 12.38
N ASN A 404 -8.86 -5.20 11.59
CA ASN A 404 -8.64 -6.57 12.05
C ASN A 404 -9.74 -6.98 13.04
N ASP A 405 -9.37 -7.54 14.18
CA ASP A 405 -10.29 -7.92 15.25
C ASP A 405 -10.50 -6.82 16.31
N GLY A 406 -10.07 -5.59 16.00
CA GLY A 406 -10.22 -4.42 16.87
C GLY A 406 -11.67 -4.00 17.12
N GLN A 407 -11.83 -2.97 17.95
CA GLN A 407 -13.14 -2.35 18.20
C GLN A 407 -13.53 -1.40 17.05
N PRO A 408 -14.84 -1.25 16.75
CA PRO A 408 -15.30 -0.24 15.80
C PRO A 408 -14.83 1.17 16.20
N THR A 409 -14.31 1.91 15.24
CA THR A 409 -13.88 3.29 15.38
C THR A 409 -14.73 4.18 14.49
N GLN A 410 -15.34 5.22 15.06
CA GLN A 410 -16.17 6.15 14.32
C GLN A 410 -15.33 7.04 13.39
N VAL A 411 -15.79 7.20 12.15
CA VAL A 411 -15.27 8.22 11.24
C VAL A 411 -15.92 9.55 11.59
N SER A 412 -15.11 10.50 12.04
CA SER A 412 -15.59 11.82 12.45
C SER A 412 -15.80 12.73 11.24
N PHE A 413 -16.95 13.43 11.22
CA PHE A 413 -17.29 14.45 10.22
C PHE A 413 -17.63 15.78 10.90
N SER A 414 -17.17 16.91 10.37
CA SER A 414 -17.44 18.25 10.93
C SER A 414 -17.54 19.37 9.88
N SER A 415 -18.34 20.40 10.19
CA SER A 415 -18.54 21.57 9.33
C SER A 415 -17.35 22.55 9.41
N SER A 416 -16.51 22.57 8.37
CA SER A 416 -15.43 23.55 8.08
C SER A 416 -14.12 23.51 8.91
N ASP A 417 -13.06 24.06 8.30
CA ASP A 417 -11.61 24.02 8.63
C ASP A 417 -11.19 24.66 9.98
N GLN A 418 -12.15 24.83 10.90
CA GLN A 418 -11.98 25.39 12.25
C GLN A 418 -12.39 24.34 13.30
N SER A 419 -11.95 23.11 13.11
CA SER A 419 -12.18 22.03 14.06
C SER A 419 -11.04 22.00 15.09
N ASP A 420 -11.39 22.05 16.39
CA ASP A 420 -10.48 21.70 17.50
C ASP A 420 -9.96 20.24 17.39
N ASN A 421 -10.57 19.44 16.50
CA ASN A 421 -10.12 18.10 16.13
C ASN A 421 -9.49 18.11 14.70
N PRO A 422 -8.15 18.17 14.57
CA PRO A 422 -7.46 18.16 13.29
C PRO A 422 -7.57 16.83 12.51
N GLN A 423 -8.26 15.82 13.06
CA GLN A 423 -8.54 14.55 12.38
C GLN A 423 -9.96 14.41 11.83
N ALA A 424 -10.84 15.39 12.06
CA ALA A 424 -12.21 15.35 11.54
C ALA A 424 -12.23 15.57 10.02
N ASN A 425 -13.04 14.79 9.31
CA ASN A 425 -13.25 14.94 7.87
C ASN A 425 -14.33 15.99 7.60
N PRO A 426 -14.28 16.76 6.50
CA PRO A 426 -15.34 17.72 6.19
C PRO A 426 -16.73 17.07 6.09
N THR A 427 -17.78 17.70 6.61
CA THR A 427 -19.15 17.20 6.43
C THR A 427 -19.43 16.97 4.94
N PRO A 428 -19.91 15.78 4.52
CA PRO A 428 -20.18 15.52 3.13
C PRO A 428 -21.35 16.38 2.62
N SER A 429 -21.35 16.67 1.32
CA SER A 429 -22.46 17.35 0.64
C SER A 429 -22.74 16.69 -0.70
N VAL A 430 -23.85 17.07 -1.33
CA VAL A 430 -24.29 16.45 -2.59
C VAL A 430 -23.49 16.96 -3.78
N ASN A 431 -23.07 18.22 -3.78
CA ASN A 431 -22.45 18.89 -4.92
C ASN A 431 -20.91 18.96 -4.84
N LYS A 432 -20.28 18.28 -3.86
CA LYS A 432 -18.83 18.24 -3.65
C LYS A 432 -18.37 16.84 -3.30
N ILE A 433 -17.19 16.46 -3.78
CA ILE A 433 -16.45 15.26 -3.37
C ILE A 433 -15.40 15.73 -2.38
N ASN A 434 -15.46 15.19 -1.17
CA ASN A 434 -14.39 15.32 -0.19
C ASN A 434 -13.50 14.07 -0.23
N VAL A 435 -12.32 14.12 0.38
CA VAL A 435 -11.44 12.94 0.53
C VAL A 435 -11.24 12.67 2.01
N ALA A 436 -11.68 11.50 2.47
CA ALA A 436 -11.51 11.09 3.84
C ALA A 436 -10.05 10.73 4.08
N LYS A 437 -9.58 10.92 5.31
CA LYS A 437 -8.27 10.49 5.77
C LYS A 437 -8.43 9.80 7.12
N LEU A 438 -8.15 8.51 7.17
CA LEU A 438 -8.16 7.72 8.40
C LEU A 438 -6.74 7.34 8.79
N ALA A 439 -6.35 7.61 10.04
CA ALA A 439 -5.13 7.08 10.62
C ALA A 439 -5.41 5.66 11.14
N LEU A 440 -4.75 4.67 10.54
CA LEU A 440 -4.84 3.28 10.95
C LEU A 440 -3.69 2.96 11.90
N THR A 441 -4.01 2.43 13.08
CA THR A 441 -3.05 2.01 14.11
C THR A 441 -3.33 0.56 14.50
N GLY A 442 -2.31 -0.20 14.89
CA GLY A 442 -2.48 -1.63 15.24
C GLY A 442 -2.49 -2.55 14.02
N LEU A 443 -1.72 -2.18 12.99
CA LEU A 443 -1.51 -2.98 11.79
C LEU A 443 -0.67 -4.21 12.12
N ALA A 444 -1.11 -5.37 11.62
CA ALA A 444 -0.34 -6.61 11.66
C ALA A 444 0.73 -6.62 10.56
N ASN A 445 1.82 -7.35 10.78
CA ASN A 445 2.77 -7.70 9.73
C ASN A 445 2.14 -8.74 8.80
N GLY A 446 1.94 -8.39 7.52
CA GLY A 446 1.21 -9.21 6.56
C GLY A 446 -0.24 -8.78 6.41
N SER A 447 -1.16 -9.74 6.36
CA SER A 447 -2.56 -9.49 6.01
C SER A 447 -3.31 -8.71 7.09
N ASN A 448 -4.03 -7.68 6.65
CA ASN A 448 -4.90 -6.83 7.46
C ASN A 448 -6.27 -6.72 6.78
N LYS A 449 -7.33 -6.56 7.58
CA LYS A 449 -8.70 -6.34 7.10
C LYS A 449 -9.28 -5.05 7.69
N VAL A 450 -9.85 -4.19 6.84
CA VAL A 450 -10.68 -3.05 7.26
C VAL A 450 -12.12 -3.31 6.84
N GLU A 451 -13.05 -3.21 7.78
CA GLU A 451 -14.49 -3.39 7.55
C GLU A 451 -15.23 -2.09 7.86
N PHE A 452 -15.91 -1.51 6.87
CA PHE A 452 -16.75 -0.33 7.02
C PHE A 452 -18.20 -0.73 7.25
N SER A 453 -18.87 -0.09 8.20
CA SER A 453 -20.27 -0.32 8.55
C SER A 453 -20.94 0.96 9.08
N LEU A 454 -22.26 0.91 9.26
CA LEU A 454 -22.97 1.92 10.05
C LEU A 454 -22.87 1.59 11.55
N PRO A 455 -22.87 2.61 12.44
CA PRO A 455 -23.10 2.39 13.86
C PRO A 455 -24.50 1.78 14.07
N THR A 456 -24.71 1.13 15.21
CA THR A 456 -25.99 0.47 15.55
C THR A 456 -27.14 1.45 15.86
N GLU A 457 -26.89 2.76 15.78
CA GLU A 457 -27.92 3.79 15.95
C GLU A 457 -28.95 3.73 14.81
N GLN A 458 -30.23 3.90 15.14
CA GLN A 458 -31.30 3.99 14.14
C GLN A 458 -31.20 5.31 13.35
N ASP A 459 -31.70 5.30 12.11
CA ASP A 459 -31.78 6.47 11.23
C ASP A 459 -30.42 7.08 10.81
N LYS A 460 -29.39 6.24 10.64
CA LYS A 460 -28.08 6.64 10.10
C LYS A 460 -27.93 6.29 8.62
N VAL A 461 -27.16 7.12 7.92
CA VAL A 461 -26.87 6.97 6.49
C VAL A 461 -25.37 7.03 6.27
N ALA A 462 -24.83 6.05 5.53
CA ALA A 462 -23.43 6.08 5.13
C ALA A 462 -23.26 7.09 3.98
N PRO A 463 -22.16 7.87 3.96
CA PRO A 463 -21.85 8.63 2.76
C PRO A 463 -21.58 7.66 1.60
N MET A 464 -21.69 8.17 0.38
CA MET A 464 -21.18 7.49 -0.80
C MET A 464 -19.66 7.38 -0.70
N ILE A 465 -19.08 6.19 -0.90
CA ILE A 465 -17.63 5.93 -0.71
C ILE A 465 -17.04 5.40 -2.02
N GLY A 466 -15.90 5.93 -2.44
CA GLY A 466 -15.19 5.49 -3.65
C GLY A 466 -13.97 4.61 -3.35
N ASN A 467 -13.13 4.41 -4.38
CA ASN A 467 -11.89 3.62 -4.30
C ASN A 467 -11.00 4.07 -3.13
N MET A 468 -10.28 3.12 -2.56
CA MET A 468 -9.48 3.32 -1.35
C MET A 468 -7.98 3.37 -1.68
N TYR A 469 -7.23 4.16 -0.92
CA TYR A 469 -5.80 4.40 -1.15
C TYR A 469 -5.06 4.35 0.18
N LEU A 470 -4.06 3.47 0.30
CA LEU A 470 -3.27 3.30 1.52
C LEU A 470 -1.86 3.83 1.31
N THR A 471 -1.33 4.60 2.25
CA THR A 471 0.09 5.00 2.29
C THR A 471 0.63 4.96 3.71
N SER A 472 1.93 4.71 3.88
CA SER A 472 2.60 4.83 5.18
C SER A 472 3.18 6.22 5.42
N ASN A 473 3.15 7.11 4.42
CA ASN A 473 3.68 8.47 4.54
C ASN A 473 2.64 9.53 4.18
N ILE A 474 2.45 10.47 5.10
CA ILE A 474 1.53 11.58 4.90
C ILE A 474 1.94 12.53 3.76
N GLU A 475 3.23 12.62 3.43
CA GLU A 475 3.68 13.49 2.33
C GLU A 475 3.21 13.01 0.95
N ASN A 476 2.65 11.79 0.85
CA ASN A 476 2.07 11.28 -0.39
C ASN A 476 0.62 11.74 -0.63
N THR A 477 0.04 12.61 0.20
CA THR A 477 -1.35 13.11 0.02
C THR A 477 -1.61 13.66 -1.37
N ASP A 478 -0.71 14.47 -1.93
CA ASP A 478 -0.90 15.02 -3.28
C ASP A 478 -0.93 13.93 -4.35
N LYS A 479 -0.10 12.89 -4.23
CA LYS A 479 -0.11 11.75 -5.15
C LYS A 479 -1.43 10.97 -5.08
N VAL A 480 -1.97 10.81 -3.86
CA VAL A 480 -3.27 10.19 -3.64
C VAL A 480 -4.39 11.02 -4.28
N TYR A 481 -4.40 12.34 -4.05
CA TYR A 481 -5.41 13.24 -4.63
C TYR A 481 -5.33 13.27 -6.15
N ASN A 482 -4.11 13.30 -6.70
CA ASN A 482 -3.86 13.19 -8.13
C ASN A 482 -4.47 11.90 -8.70
N SER A 483 -4.28 10.76 -8.02
CA SER A 483 -4.87 9.49 -8.46
C SER A 483 -6.40 9.46 -8.35
N ILE A 484 -6.96 10.03 -7.28
CA ILE A 484 -8.42 10.14 -7.10
C ILE A 484 -9.04 11.00 -8.20
N PHE A 485 -8.46 12.15 -8.51
CA PHE A 485 -9.10 13.12 -9.41
C PHE A 485 -8.55 13.08 -10.85
N GLY A 486 -7.69 12.11 -11.15
CA GLY A 486 -7.10 11.95 -12.48
C GLY A 486 -6.20 13.13 -12.85
N ASN A 487 -5.52 13.74 -11.88
CA ASN A 487 -4.53 14.77 -12.16
C ASN A 487 -3.17 14.10 -12.39
N GLU A 488 -2.56 14.40 -13.53
CA GLU A 488 -1.24 13.89 -13.93
C GLU A 488 -0.29 15.09 -14.05
N PRO A 489 0.44 15.44 -12.97
CA PRO A 489 1.52 16.42 -13.08
C PRO A 489 2.56 15.93 -14.08
N THR A 490 2.99 16.79 -14.99
CA THR A 490 3.99 16.38 -15.98
C THR A 490 5.39 16.35 -15.34
N THR A 491 6.17 15.31 -15.64
CA THR A 491 7.56 15.20 -15.15
C THR A 491 8.45 16.30 -15.72
N ASP A 492 8.14 16.75 -16.93
CA ASP A 492 8.94 17.70 -17.70
C ASP A 492 8.60 19.15 -17.33
N ASN A 493 7.39 19.39 -16.80
CA ASN A 493 6.95 20.69 -16.33
C ASN A 493 6.10 20.56 -15.05
N PRO A 494 6.69 20.74 -13.84
CA PRO A 494 5.97 20.60 -12.58
C PRO A 494 4.85 21.65 -12.39
N ASN A 495 4.80 22.67 -13.27
CA ASN A 495 3.76 23.70 -13.29
C ASN A 495 2.55 23.32 -14.15
N GLU A 496 2.58 22.16 -14.81
CA GLU A 496 1.52 21.68 -15.69
C GLU A 496 0.79 20.45 -15.11
N ILE A 497 -0.53 20.50 -15.13
CA ILE A 497 -1.43 19.45 -14.63
C ILE A 497 -2.35 19.03 -15.78
N ASN A 498 -2.21 17.79 -16.24
CA ASN A 498 -3.18 17.18 -17.14
C ASN A 498 -4.33 16.58 -16.32
N VAL A 499 -5.57 16.74 -16.79
CA VAL A 499 -6.77 16.20 -16.13
C VAL A 499 -7.39 15.09 -16.98
N ASP A 500 -7.27 13.85 -16.52
CA ASP A 500 -7.89 12.66 -17.08
C ASP A 500 -9.31 12.48 -16.55
N LEU A 501 -10.29 12.95 -17.31
CA LEU A 501 -11.72 12.83 -16.99
C LEU A 501 -12.24 11.38 -17.02
N VAL A 502 -11.51 10.44 -17.64
CA VAL A 502 -11.87 9.02 -17.71
C VAL A 502 -11.53 8.33 -16.40
N LYS A 503 -10.36 8.61 -15.83
CA LYS A 503 -9.87 7.98 -14.58
C LYS A 503 -10.21 8.79 -13.32
N GLY A 504 -10.43 10.09 -13.43
CA GLY A 504 -10.69 10.96 -12.30
C GLY A 504 -12.14 10.93 -11.81
N TYR A 505 -12.35 11.01 -10.50
CA TYR A 505 -13.68 11.21 -9.91
C TYR A 505 -14.24 12.59 -10.28
N GLY A 506 -15.52 12.64 -10.64
CA GLY A 506 -16.22 13.85 -11.06
C GLY A 506 -17.73 13.68 -10.95
N LEU A 507 -18.48 14.79 -11.03
CA LEU A 507 -19.94 14.81 -10.84
C LEU A 507 -20.65 15.39 -12.06
N ALA A 508 -21.63 14.68 -12.59
CA ALA A 508 -22.56 15.22 -13.58
C ALA A 508 -23.83 15.76 -12.89
N ALA A 509 -24.51 16.75 -13.46
CA ALA A 509 -25.83 17.17 -12.99
C ALA A 509 -26.99 16.42 -13.66
N ASP A 510 -26.72 15.61 -14.68
CA ASP A 510 -27.73 14.95 -15.52
C ASP A 510 -27.25 13.59 -16.04
N TYR A 511 -28.15 12.61 -16.13
CA TYR A 511 -27.86 11.23 -16.55
C TYR A 511 -27.40 11.10 -18.01
N SER A 512 -27.76 12.05 -18.86
CA SER A 512 -27.42 12.07 -20.28
C SER A 512 -26.02 12.62 -20.57
N THR A 513 -25.34 13.21 -19.59
CA THR A 513 -23.93 13.58 -19.72
C THR A 513 -23.08 12.31 -19.83
N TYR A 514 -22.12 12.25 -20.75
CA TYR A 514 -21.32 11.04 -20.99
C TYR A 514 -19.93 11.37 -21.58
N LEU A 515 -19.04 10.39 -21.52
CA LEU A 515 -17.74 10.38 -22.18
C LEU A 515 -17.77 9.41 -23.36
N ALA A 516 -17.36 9.86 -24.54
CA ALA A 516 -17.25 9.02 -25.73
C ALA A 516 -15.94 9.20 -26.50
N PRO A 517 -15.43 8.13 -27.16
CA PRO A 517 -14.19 8.20 -27.88
C PRO A 517 -14.37 8.92 -29.23
N TYR A 518 -13.49 9.87 -29.49
CA TYR A 518 -13.31 10.52 -30.78
C TYR A 518 -11.90 10.21 -31.25
N THR A 519 -11.78 9.60 -32.43
CA THR A 519 -10.49 9.40 -33.09
C THR A 519 -10.30 10.50 -34.11
N THR A 520 -9.55 11.51 -33.73
CA THR A 520 -9.43 12.72 -34.54
C THR A 520 -8.08 13.40 -34.37
N ARG A 521 -7.69 14.15 -35.40
CA ARG A 521 -6.53 15.04 -35.37
C ARG A 521 -7.00 16.42 -34.88
N SER A 522 -6.13 17.13 -34.17
CA SER A 522 -6.36 18.54 -33.86
C SER A 522 -5.85 19.41 -35.01
N THR A 523 -6.74 20.07 -35.74
CA THR A 523 -6.41 20.72 -37.03
C THR A 523 -5.47 21.91 -36.89
N ASN A 524 -5.49 22.58 -35.74
CA ASN A 524 -4.64 23.73 -35.41
C ASN A 524 -3.33 23.37 -34.70
N VAL A 525 -3.01 22.08 -34.61
CA VAL A 525 -1.76 21.62 -34.01
C VAL A 525 -0.90 21.01 -35.11
N SER A 526 0.21 21.67 -35.42
CA SER A 526 1.14 21.21 -36.45
C SER A 526 1.65 19.80 -36.17
N GLY A 527 1.67 18.93 -37.18
CA GLY A 527 2.10 17.54 -37.04
C GLY A 527 1.19 16.65 -36.19
N SER A 528 0.00 17.13 -35.77
CA SER A 528 -0.93 16.32 -34.99
C SER A 528 -1.32 15.05 -35.76
N THR A 529 -1.38 13.92 -35.06
CA THR A 529 -1.89 12.65 -35.59
C THR A 529 -3.31 12.41 -35.10
N ALA A 530 -4.05 11.53 -35.78
CA ALA A 530 -5.35 11.09 -35.29
C ALA A 530 -5.15 10.21 -34.05
N VAL A 531 -5.65 10.66 -32.90
CA VAL A 531 -5.54 9.94 -31.62
C VAL A 531 -6.95 9.72 -31.09
N ARG A 532 -7.19 8.53 -30.54
CA ARG A 532 -8.44 8.21 -29.84
C ARG A 532 -8.44 8.89 -28.47
N ARG A 533 -9.41 9.76 -28.22
CA ARG A 533 -9.58 10.50 -26.95
C ARG A 533 -11.02 10.41 -26.48
N PHE A 534 -11.25 10.28 -25.18
CA PHE A 534 -12.61 10.40 -24.64
C PHE A 534 -12.95 11.87 -24.40
N LEU A 535 -14.04 12.33 -25.01
CA LEU A 535 -14.55 13.68 -24.87
C LEU A 535 -15.91 13.67 -24.17
N LEU A 536 -16.10 14.63 -23.29
CA LEU A 536 -17.30 14.95 -22.54
C LEU A 536 -18.32 15.66 -23.44
N ASP A 537 -19.53 15.13 -23.47
CA ASP A 537 -20.62 15.66 -24.29
C ASP A 537 -21.85 15.97 -23.42
N TYR A 538 -22.77 16.75 -23.99
CA TYR A 538 -24.08 17.14 -23.47
C TYR A 538 -24.11 18.11 -22.29
N VAL A 539 -22.97 18.57 -21.75
CA VAL A 539 -22.96 19.67 -20.77
C VAL A 539 -23.59 20.93 -21.38
N GLY A 540 -24.44 21.62 -20.60
CA GLY A 540 -25.19 22.77 -21.10
C GLY A 540 -26.36 22.44 -22.05
N ASN A 541 -26.59 21.17 -22.41
CA ASN A 541 -27.55 20.77 -23.45
C ASN A 541 -28.97 20.50 -22.89
N THR A 542 -29.97 20.49 -23.78
CA THR A 542 -31.36 20.05 -23.52
C THR A 542 -31.63 18.64 -24.03
N ASN A 543 -30.82 18.14 -24.97
CA ASN A 543 -31.01 16.81 -25.54
C ASN A 543 -30.81 15.72 -24.48
N THR A 544 -31.63 14.68 -24.52
CA THR A 544 -31.48 13.50 -23.66
C THR A 544 -30.86 12.34 -24.43
N ARG A 545 -30.16 11.45 -23.72
CA ARG A 545 -29.67 10.19 -24.32
C ARG A 545 -30.86 9.25 -24.50
N ASN A 546 -30.98 8.67 -25.69
CA ASN A 546 -32.06 7.72 -26.00
C ASN A 546 -31.88 6.44 -25.17
N SER A 547 -32.85 6.14 -24.31
CA SER A 547 -32.85 5.01 -23.38
C SER A 547 -33.47 3.75 -24.00
N GLY A 548 -33.18 3.48 -25.29
CA GLY A 548 -33.66 2.27 -25.97
C GLY A 548 -33.34 1.02 -25.16
N THR A 549 -34.29 0.09 -25.07
CA THR A 549 -34.21 -1.10 -24.20
C THR A 549 -32.98 -1.95 -24.51
N SER A 550 -32.01 -1.99 -23.60
CA SER A 550 -30.95 -3.01 -23.63
C SER A 550 -31.30 -4.16 -22.69
N ASN A 551 -31.52 -5.36 -23.25
CA ASN A 551 -31.43 -6.67 -22.58
C ASN A 551 -32.00 -6.74 -21.14
N GLY A 552 -33.19 -6.18 -20.89
CA GLY A 552 -33.87 -6.32 -19.59
C GLY A 552 -33.27 -5.54 -18.41
N MET A 553 -32.29 -4.66 -18.62
CA MET A 553 -31.79 -3.76 -17.57
C MET A 553 -32.68 -2.51 -17.45
N SER A 554 -32.96 -2.08 -16.21
CA SER A 554 -33.70 -0.84 -15.93
C SER A 554 -32.92 0.39 -16.43
N SER A 555 -33.61 1.27 -17.16
CA SER A 555 -33.13 2.62 -17.46
C SER A 555 -33.72 3.60 -16.46
N ILE A 556 -32.89 4.47 -15.88
CA ILE A 556 -33.34 5.58 -15.03
C ILE A 556 -32.97 6.89 -15.72
N THR A 557 -33.94 7.76 -15.92
CA THR A 557 -33.74 9.04 -16.63
C THR A 557 -33.63 10.22 -15.68
N THR A 558 -33.29 10.01 -14.41
CA THR A 558 -32.99 11.06 -13.44
C THR A 558 -31.51 11.01 -13.06
N PRO A 559 -30.88 12.12 -12.70
CA PRO A 559 -31.39 13.50 -12.72
C PRO A 559 -31.48 14.09 -14.14
N THR A 560 -32.39 15.03 -14.38
CA THR A 560 -32.77 15.59 -15.71
C THR A 560 -32.37 17.05 -15.94
N ASN A 561 -31.33 17.56 -15.27
CA ASN A 561 -30.95 18.97 -15.44
C ASN A 561 -30.58 19.28 -16.90
N THR A 562 -30.99 20.45 -17.40
CA THR A 562 -30.73 20.91 -18.77
C THR A 562 -30.15 22.32 -18.78
N ASN A 563 -29.66 22.78 -19.93
CA ASN A 563 -29.09 24.13 -20.08
C ASN A 563 -27.96 24.38 -19.07
N ASP A 564 -27.80 25.62 -18.59
CA ASP A 564 -26.79 26.03 -17.61
C ASP A 564 -26.80 25.18 -16.33
N ASN A 565 -27.94 24.57 -15.96
CA ASN A 565 -28.04 23.67 -14.81
C ASN A 565 -27.44 22.28 -15.08
N ARG A 566 -27.25 21.91 -16.35
CA ARG A 566 -26.54 20.68 -16.75
C ARG A 566 -25.04 20.88 -16.68
N THR A 567 -24.53 20.91 -15.46
CA THR A 567 -23.10 21.10 -15.17
C THR A 567 -22.31 19.80 -15.16
N PHE A 568 -20.98 19.93 -15.27
CA PHE A 568 -20.04 18.88 -14.92
C PHE A 568 -18.96 19.42 -13.97
N ILE A 569 -18.64 18.65 -12.92
CA ILE A 569 -17.69 19.03 -11.89
C ILE A 569 -16.50 18.07 -11.93
N PHE A 570 -15.30 18.64 -11.96
CA PHE A 570 -14.04 17.92 -11.79
C PHE A 570 -13.14 18.68 -10.83
N TYR A 571 -11.97 18.12 -10.52
CA TYR A 571 -11.06 18.70 -9.56
C TYR A 571 -9.64 18.81 -10.11
N VAL A 572 -8.94 19.85 -9.67
CA VAL A 572 -7.54 20.12 -10.02
C VAL A 572 -6.75 20.24 -8.73
N ASN A 573 -5.83 19.31 -8.49
CA ASN A 573 -4.87 19.40 -7.41
C ASN A 573 -3.67 20.26 -7.83
N ALA A 574 -3.71 21.55 -7.50
CA ALA A 574 -2.68 22.50 -7.89
C ALA A 574 -1.45 22.38 -6.96
N PRO A 575 -0.23 22.20 -7.49
CA PRO A 575 0.98 22.05 -6.68
C PRO A 575 1.34 23.34 -5.94
N GLN A 576 0.90 24.50 -6.46
CA GLN A 576 1.13 25.83 -5.92
C GLN A 576 -0.11 26.68 -6.11
N ALA A 577 -0.29 27.70 -5.26
CA ALA A 577 -1.32 28.70 -5.48
C ALA A 577 -0.87 29.66 -6.60
N GLY A 578 -1.79 30.11 -7.45
CA GLY A 578 -1.48 31.08 -8.51
C GLY A 578 -2.43 31.05 -9.69
N ASP A 579 -2.05 31.76 -10.75
CA ASP A 579 -2.86 31.95 -11.95
C ASP A 579 -2.51 30.89 -13.00
N TYR A 580 -3.48 30.05 -13.34
CA TYR A 580 -3.31 28.96 -14.31
C TYR A 580 -3.99 29.30 -15.63
N SER A 581 -3.25 29.20 -16.74
CA SER A 581 -3.85 29.14 -18.07
C SER A 581 -4.48 27.78 -18.30
N ILE A 582 -5.51 27.73 -19.16
CA ILE A 582 -6.25 26.50 -19.47
C ILE A 582 -6.13 26.21 -20.95
N LYS A 583 -5.72 24.98 -21.27
CA LYS A 583 -5.76 24.43 -22.61
C LYS A 583 -6.74 23.27 -22.68
N GLY A 584 -7.32 23.04 -23.84
CA GLY A 584 -8.02 21.79 -24.06
C GLY A 584 -8.44 21.49 -25.47
N THR A 585 -8.74 20.21 -25.71
CA THR A 585 -9.28 19.73 -26.99
C THR A 585 -10.79 19.91 -27.01
N TYR A 586 -11.32 20.43 -28.12
CA TYR A 586 -12.75 20.59 -28.29
C TYR A 586 -13.20 20.30 -29.72
N TYR A 587 -14.48 19.95 -29.85
CA TYR A 587 -15.15 19.70 -31.12
C TYR A 587 -16.56 20.32 -31.11
N THR A 588 -16.86 21.12 -32.14
CA THR A 588 -18.20 21.67 -32.39
C THR A 588 -18.32 22.17 -33.83
N ALA A 589 -19.47 21.91 -34.46
CA ALA A 589 -19.82 22.47 -35.77
C ALA A 589 -20.59 23.80 -35.68
N GLU A 590 -20.91 24.23 -34.47
CA GLU A 590 -21.64 25.46 -34.17
C GLU A 590 -20.78 26.35 -33.27
N THR A 591 -21.03 27.67 -33.32
CA THR A 591 -20.37 28.61 -32.42
C THR A 591 -20.91 28.38 -31.01
N ARG A 592 -20.06 27.95 -30.08
CA ARG A 592 -20.42 27.62 -28.69
C ARG A 592 -19.53 28.33 -27.69
N GLY A 593 -19.95 28.37 -26.43
CA GLY A 593 -19.15 28.89 -25.33
C GLY A 593 -18.89 27.86 -24.24
N LEU A 594 -17.91 28.16 -23.39
CA LEU A 594 -17.48 27.32 -22.28
C LEU A 594 -17.17 28.21 -21.08
N ASN A 595 -17.64 27.82 -19.90
CA ASN A 595 -17.37 28.54 -18.66
C ASN A 595 -16.75 27.59 -17.62
N PHE A 596 -15.63 28.00 -17.05
CA PHE A 596 -14.98 27.37 -15.90
C PHE A 596 -15.19 28.25 -14.68
N ALA A 597 -15.75 27.69 -13.61
CA ALA A 597 -16.00 28.40 -12.36
C ALA A 597 -15.38 27.66 -11.17
N LEU A 598 -14.60 28.35 -10.34
CA LEU A 598 -14.11 27.82 -9.07
C LEU A 598 -15.28 27.74 -8.08
N ASP A 599 -15.52 26.55 -7.53
CA ASP A 599 -16.62 26.23 -6.61
C ASP A 599 -18.03 26.61 -7.12
N GLY A 600 -18.19 26.80 -8.44
CA GLY A 600 -19.44 27.26 -9.03
C GLY A 600 -19.73 28.73 -8.79
N SER A 601 -18.72 29.52 -8.39
CA SER A 601 -18.84 30.97 -8.22
C SER A 601 -19.28 31.66 -9.52
N THR A 602 -20.05 32.73 -9.36
CA THR A 602 -20.40 33.65 -10.45
C THR A 602 -19.53 34.92 -10.43
N GLU A 603 -18.67 35.06 -9.42
CA GLU A 603 -17.72 36.17 -9.31
C GLU A 603 -16.79 36.16 -10.52
N GLU A 604 -16.64 37.31 -11.17
CA GLU A 604 -15.76 37.41 -12.34
C GLU A 604 -14.37 36.93 -11.99
N SER A 605 -13.82 37.32 -10.84
CA SER A 605 -12.50 36.91 -10.32
C SER A 605 -12.27 35.39 -10.25
N LYS A 606 -13.33 34.59 -10.15
CA LYS A 606 -13.30 33.13 -10.01
C LYS A 606 -13.87 32.39 -11.23
N THR A 607 -14.09 33.10 -12.34
CA THR A 607 -14.68 32.53 -13.56
C THR A 607 -13.84 32.85 -14.79
N LEU A 608 -13.72 31.86 -15.69
CA LEU A 608 -13.11 32.01 -17.00
C LEU A 608 -14.12 31.57 -18.06
N LYS A 609 -14.52 32.53 -18.90
CA LYS A 609 -15.46 32.32 -20.01
C LYS A 609 -14.71 32.35 -21.33
N ILE A 610 -14.94 31.33 -22.15
CA ILE A 610 -14.46 31.23 -23.52
C ILE A 610 -15.66 31.37 -24.45
N ASN A 611 -15.63 32.37 -25.32
CA ASN A 611 -16.72 32.67 -26.23
C ASN A 611 -16.34 32.36 -27.66
N ASN A 612 -17.33 31.93 -28.44
CA ASN A 612 -17.23 31.76 -29.87
C ASN A 612 -16.26 30.66 -30.31
N LEU A 613 -16.24 29.52 -29.61
CA LEU A 613 -15.55 28.32 -30.05
C LEU A 613 -16.31 27.67 -31.21
N LEU A 614 -15.64 27.60 -32.36
CA LEU A 614 -16.04 26.88 -33.57
C LEU A 614 -14.84 26.08 -34.09
N SER A 615 -14.95 24.75 -34.18
CA SER A 615 -13.83 23.92 -34.67
C SER A 615 -13.91 23.66 -36.17
N THR A 616 -15.12 23.44 -36.70
CA THR A 616 -15.41 23.05 -38.09
C THR A 616 -16.76 23.63 -38.52
N PRO A 617 -17.07 23.83 -39.80
CA PRO A 617 -18.41 24.27 -40.22
C PRO A 617 -19.42 23.11 -40.32
N SER A 618 -19.00 21.85 -40.13
CA SER A 618 -19.84 20.66 -40.24
C SER A 618 -19.45 19.57 -39.24
N TRP A 619 -20.40 18.73 -38.84
CA TRP A 619 -20.19 17.65 -37.87
C TRP A 619 -19.37 16.49 -38.47
N ASN A 620 -18.06 16.68 -38.57
CA ASN A 620 -17.09 15.76 -39.18
C ASN A 620 -16.02 15.22 -38.20
N SER A 621 -16.23 15.43 -36.90
CA SER A 621 -15.34 15.03 -35.81
C SER A 621 -13.95 15.70 -35.82
N LEU A 622 -13.69 16.72 -36.63
CA LEU A 622 -12.43 17.47 -36.60
C LEU A 622 -12.34 18.36 -35.36
N SER A 623 -11.38 18.04 -34.50
CA SER A 623 -11.14 18.78 -33.25
C SER A 623 -10.17 19.96 -33.45
N LYS A 624 -10.21 20.91 -32.53
CA LYS A 624 -9.18 21.93 -32.33
C LYS A 624 -8.74 21.95 -30.86
N LYS A 625 -7.58 22.56 -30.59
CA LYS A 625 -7.14 22.90 -29.23
C LYS A 625 -7.31 24.40 -28.97
N PHE A 626 -7.87 24.76 -27.83
CA PHE A 626 -7.82 26.12 -27.31
C PHE A 626 -6.72 26.24 -26.26
N ASP A 627 -6.24 27.46 -26.05
CA ASP A 627 -5.27 27.90 -25.07
C ASP A 627 -5.62 29.34 -24.67
N THR A 628 -6.05 29.53 -23.42
CA THR A 628 -6.48 30.85 -22.92
C THR A 628 -5.33 31.85 -22.82
N ASN A 629 -4.08 31.40 -22.90
CA ASN A 629 -2.91 32.28 -22.92
C ASN A 629 -2.44 32.66 -24.33
N SER A 630 -3.10 32.14 -25.37
CA SER A 630 -2.73 32.37 -26.78
C SER A 630 -3.85 33.08 -27.54
N ASP A 631 -3.48 33.94 -28.50
CA ASP A 631 -4.43 34.67 -29.34
C ASP A 631 -4.98 33.80 -30.50
N ASN A 632 -6.12 34.20 -31.08
CA ASN A 632 -6.75 33.50 -32.19
C ASN A 632 -6.21 33.92 -33.57
N GLN A 633 -4.94 33.62 -33.85
CA GLN A 633 -4.23 34.10 -35.04
C GLN A 633 -4.03 33.02 -36.12
N GLY A 634 -3.79 33.45 -37.37
CA GLY A 634 -3.44 32.58 -38.49
C GLY A 634 -4.55 32.35 -39.52
N SER A 635 -4.41 31.29 -40.33
CA SER A 635 -5.46 30.79 -41.23
C SER A 635 -6.55 30.04 -40.45
N ASP A 636 -7.68 29.73 -41.08
CA ASP A 636 -8.77 28.95 -40.46
C ASP A 636 -8.29 27.65 -39.81
N ASP A 637 -7.32 26.97 -40.42
CA ASP A 637 -6.76 25.72 -39.91
C ASP A 637 -5.81 25.97 -38.74
N ALA A 638 -4.99 27.02 -38.79
CA ALA A 638 -4.02 27.36 -37.74
C ALA A 638 -4.66 28.03 -36.51
N ARG A 639 -5.78 28.73 -36.69
CA ARG A 639 -6.51 29.38 -35.61
C ARG A 639 -7.06 28.38 -34.61
N GLN A 640 -7.11 28.79 -33.35
CA GLN A 640 -7.69 28.02 -32.26
C GLN A 640 -9.21 27.90 -32.39
N SER A 641 -9.85 28.91 -32.98
CA SER A 641 -11.22 28.82 -33.49
C SER A 641 -11.36 29.42 -34.88
N ARG A 642 -12.16 28.76 -35.74
CA ARG A 642 -12.56 29.30 -37.05
C ARG A 642 -13.43 30.56 -36.92
N ASN A 643 -14.07 30.79 -35.78
CA ASN A 643 -14.74 32.06 -35.54
C ASN A 643 -13.69 33.11 -35.15
N THR A 644 -13.61 34.17 -35.94
CA THR A 644 -12.61 35.24 -35.74
C THR A 644 -12.88 36.06 -34.47
N GLY A 645 -14.12 36.05 -33.96
CA GLY A 645 -14.53 36.72 -32.73
C GLY A 645 -14.32 35.88 -31.46
N LEU A 646 -13.39 34.91 -31.45
CA LEU A 646 -13.00 34.20 -30.22
C LEU A 646 -12.52 35.21 -29.17
N THR A 647 -13.12 35.17 -27.99
CA THR A 647 -12.72 36.02 -26.86
C THR A 647 -12.67 35.22 -25.57
N PHE A 648 -11.76 35.61 -24.68
CA PHE A 648 -11.69 35.10 -23.31
C PHE A 648 -12.05 36.23 -22.34
N SER A 649 -12.81 35.95 -21.28
CA SER A 649 -13.03 36.95 -20.22
C SER A 649 -11.74 37.30 -19.48
N ARG A 650 -10.76 36.40 -19.52
CA ARG A 650 -9.41 36.51 -18.94
C ARG A 650 -8.52 35.39 -19.46
N LYS A 651 -7.21 35.53 -19.27
CA LYS A 651 -6.22 34.53 -19.71
C LYS A 651 -6.03 33.37 -18.74
N THR A 652 -6.31 33.58 -17.46
CA THR A 652 -5.99 32.63 -16.39
C THR A 652 -7.14 32.46 -15.39
N LEU A 653 -7.14 31.35 -14.67
CA LEU A 653 -8.00 31.08 -13.51
C LEU A 653 -7.09 30.92 -12.28
N HIS A 654 -7.37 31.68 -11.22
CA HIS A 654 -6.64 31.54 -9.96
C HIS A 654 -7.03 30.25 -9.25
N LEU A 655 -6.05 29.44 -8.87
CA LEU A 655 -6.21 28.22 -8.09
C LEU A 655 -5.45 28.33 -6.78
N ASP A 656 -6.04 27.84 -5.70
CA ASP A 656 -5.35 27.68 -4.42
C ASP A 656 -4.43 26.46 -4.46
N LYS A 657 -3.39 26.42 -3.61
CA LYS A 657 -2.59 25.19 -3.47
C LYS A 657 -3.48 24.06 -2.96
N GLY A 658 -3.35 22.89 -3.58
CA GLY A 658 -4.13 21.70 -3.25
C GLY A 658 -5.37 21.56 -4.14
N LEU A 659 -6.42 20.94 -3.59
CA LEU A 659 -7.57 20.50 -4.36
C LEU A 659 -8.58 21.63 -4.64
N ASN A 660 -8.78 21.96 -5.92
CA ASN A 660 -9.72 22.96 -6.39
C ASN A 660 -10.89 22.31 -7.11
N LYS A 661 -12.13 22.68 -6.76
CA LYS A 661 -13.35 22.22 -7.44
C LYS A 661 -13.65 23.12 -8.64
N ILE A 662 -13.70 22.56 -9.84
CA ILE A 662 -14.00 23.28 -11.07
C ILE A 662 -15.34 22.84 -11.63
N VAL A 663 -16.23 23.80 -11.86
CA VAL A 663 -17.56 23.58 -12.46
C VAL A 663 -17.54 24.05 -13.91
N ILE A 664 -17.88 23.14 -14.82
CA ILE A 664 -18.06 23.41 -16.25
C ILE A 664 -19.54 23.63 -16.54
N THR A 665 -19.81 24.71 -17.25
CA THR A 665 -21.13 25.05 -17.80
C THR A 665 -20.99 25.55 -19.24
N GLY A 666 -22.09 25.52 -19.99
CA GLY A 666 -22.19 26.28 -21.24
C GLY A 666 -22.16 27.78 -20.96
N ASN A 667 -21.92 28.60 -21.98
CA ASN A 667 -22.11 30.04 -21.86
C ASN A 667 -23.49 30.46 -22.39
N SER A 668 -24.38 30.85 -21.49
CA SER A 668 -25.73 31.32 -21.82
C SER A 668 -25.81 32.62 -22.60
N THR A 669 -24.71 33.37 -22.72
CA THR A 669 -24.66 34.61 -23.50
C THR A 669 -24.40 34.39 -25.00
N ILE A 670 -24.26 33.14 -25.46
CA ILE A 670 -24.00 32.78 -26.86
C ILE A 670 -25.18 31.96 -27.41
N THR A 671 -25.47 32.11 -28.70
CA THR A 671 -26.43 31.28 -29.44
C THR A 671 -26.07 29.80 -29.26
N ASN A 672 -27.04 28.96 -28.86
CA ASN A 672 -26.85 27.55 -28.47
C ASN A 672 -26.04 27.37 -27.18
N LYS A 673 -26.75 27.40 -26.03
CA LYS A 673 -26.24 27.31 -24.63
C LYS A 673 -25.44 26.05 -24.26
N ASN A 674 -25.14 25.19 -25.23
CA ASN A 674 -24.45 23.92 -25.06
C ASN A 674 -22.94 24.15 -25.05
N THR A 675 -22.18 23.38 -24.27
CA THR A 675 -20.71 23.38 -24.41
C THR A 675 -20.32 22.75 -25.76
N PRO A 676 -19.12 23.05 -26.30
CA PRO A 676 -18.50 22.13 -27.25
C PRO A 676 -18.29 20.76 -26.60
N ILE A 677 -18.12 19.72 -27.44
CA ILE A 677 -17.67 18.40 -26.98
C ILE A 677 -16.21 18.56 -26.54
N LEU A 678 -15.92 18.29 -25.27
CA LEU A 678 -14.71 18.76 -24.59
C LEU A 678 -13.87 17.60 -24.05
N GLY A 679 -12.55 17.63 -24.18
CA GLY A 679 -11.69 16.67 -23.48
C GLY A 679 -10.24 17.09 -23.51
N GLU A 680 -9.37 16.36 -22.80
CA GLU A 680 -7.98 16.76 -22.49
C GLU A 680 -7.93 18.19 -21.94
N LEU A 681 -7.90 18.34 -20.62
CA LEU A 681 -7.77 19.65 -19.99
C LEU A 681 -6.40 19.75 -19.34
N ILE A 682 -5.69 20.84 -19.65
CA ILE A 682 -4.35 21.08 -19.13
C ILE A 682 -4.34 22.44 -18.44
N PHE A 683 -3.90 22.47 -17.19
CA PHE A 683 -3.73 23.67 -16.40
C PHE A 683 -2.23 23.95 -16.26
N THR A 684 -1.78 25.12 -16.72
CA THR A 684 -0.37 25.52 -16.63
C THR A 684 -0.23 26.78 -15.80
N LEU A 685 0.50 26.71 -14.68
CA LEU A 685 0.80 27.87 -13.83
C LEU A 685 1.60 28.88 -14.64
N ILE A 686 1.10 30.12 -14.68
CA ILE A 686 1.80 31.24 -15.29
C ILE A 686 2.65 31.91 -14.19
N PRO A 687 3.98 31.95 -14.34
CA PRO A 687 4.83 32.65 -13.38
C PRO A 687 4.41 34.11 -13.26
N PRO A 688 4.39 34.70 -12.05
CA PRO A 688 4.15 36.12 -11.91
C PRO A 688 5.17 36.90 -12.75
N ALA A 689 4.71 37.92 -13.48
CA ALA A 689 5.61 38.76 -14.25
C ALA A 689 6.70 39.30 -13.33
N THR A 690 7.96 39.00 -13.62
CA THR A 690 9.08 39.64 -12.95
C THR A 690 8.97 41.13 -13.25
N THR A 691 8.59 41.92 -12.25
CA THR A 691 8.83 43.35 -12.29
C THR A 691 10.34 43.54 -12.30
N GLU A 692 10.91 43.72 -13.49
CA GLU A 692 12.16 44.46 -13.61
C GLU A 692 11.89 45.82 -12.97
N THR A 693 12.41 45.99 -11.76
CA THR A 693 12.62 47.32 -11.21
C THR A 693 13.70 47.94 -12.07
N THR A 694 13.28 48.62 -13.14
CA THR A 694 14.12 49.61 -13.80
C THR A 694 14.61 50.55 -12.69
N PRO A 695 15.93 50.76 -12.50
CA PRO A 695 16.41 51.76 -11.56
C PRO A 695 16.10 53.13 -12.15
N ALA A 696 14.91 53.64 -11.86
CA ALA A 696 14.53 55.02 -12.13
C ALA A 696 14.59 55.80 -10.81
N ASP A 697 15.46 56.80 -10.82
CA ASP A 697 15.61 57.90 -9.88
C ASP A 697 16.14 57.57 -8.49
N ALA A 698 17.46 57.41 -8.43
CA ALA A 698 18.22 57.88 -7.28
C ALA A 698 17.95 59.40 -7.09
N PRO A 699 17.48 59.85 -5.91
CA PRO A 699 17.35 61.26 -5.64
C PRO A 699 18.75 61.87 -5.53
N ALA A 700 19.09 62.73 -6.48
CA ALA A 700 20.18 63.67 -6.32
C ALA A 700 19.79 64.69 -5.25
N ASN A 701 20.12 64.41 -3.99
CA ASN A 701 20.46 65.47 -3.06
C ASN A 701 21.48 64.97 -2.03
N ALA A 702 22.73 65.32 -2.31
CA ALA A 702 23.84 65.17 -1.38
C ALA A 702 23.61 66.06 -0.17
N ALA A 703 23.69 65.46 1.02
CA ALA A 703 23.98 66.19 2.24
C ALA A 703 25.35 66.87 2.08
N SER A 704 25.36 68.20 2.07
CA SER A 704 26.58 68.99 2.26
C SER A 704 26.49 69.68 3.61
N THR A 705 27.25 69.14 4.54
CA THR A 705 27.77 69.76 5.76
C THR A 705 28.11 71.24 5.55
N GLN A 706 27.61 72.11 6.44
CA GLN A 706 28.20 73.42 6.69
C GLN A 706 29.56 73.26 7.40
N PRO A 707 30.57 74.01 6.96
CA PRO A 707 31.47 74.66 7.91
C PRO A 707 31.60 76.17 7.65
N MET A 708 31.37 76.93 8.72
CA MET A 708 31.90 78.25 9.07
C MET A 708 32.31 79.24 7.96
N GLN A 709 31.59 80.37 7.88
CA GLN A 709 32.13 81.64 7.39
C GLN A 709 33.10 82.26 8.43
N PRO A 710 34.18 82.91 7.98
CA PRO A 710 34.72 84.09 8.62
C PRO A 710 34.26 85.37 7.91
N VAL A 711 33.97 86.38 8.73
CA VAL A 711 33.62 87.76 8.42
C VAL A 711 34.82 88.52 7.85
N ALA A 712 34.59 89.37 6.84
CA ALA A 712 35.31 90.64 6.69
C ALA A 712 34.51 91.63 5.82
N GLU A 713 34.34 92.83 6.34
CA GLU A 713 33.72 94.02 5.76
C GLU A 713 34.48 94.56 4.54
N SER A 714 33.78 95.23 3.61
CA SER A 714 34.15 96.59 3.20
C SER A 714 33.01 97.30 2.44
N THR A 715 32.46 98.33 3.10
CA THR A 715 32.14 99.68 2.56
C THR A 715 31.95 99.86 1.05
N SER A 716 30.73 100.25 0.65
CA SER A 716 30.39 101.61 0.15
C SER A 716 28.89 101.73 -0.11
#